data_AF-A0A7X3Y9C4-F1
#
_entry.id   AF-A0A7X3Y9C4-F1
#
_cell.length_a   1.000
_cell.length_b   1.000
_cell.length_c   1.000
_cell.angle_alpha   90.00
_cell.angle_beta   90.00
_cell.angle_gamma   90.00
#
_symmetry.space_group_name_H-M   'P 1'
#
loop_
_entity.id
_entity.type
_entity.pdbx_description
1 polymer ?
#
loop_
_entity_poly.entity_id
_entity_poly.type
_entity_poly.pdbx_seq_one_letter_code
_entity_poly.pdbx_strand_id
1 'polypeptide(L)'
;MADKPRVRMTAKWADEIATTRDGRDVTRGYVSSQNYLWPQDELLRTVGGGFGGGGAYAGYKLYEDLLQDDRVFSTLQQRRSALIARETEVVPGGESRQDKAAADAVAEMLEHVRWDTVTERMHYGVHYGYSVAECLWARDGSHWALDRIAVRNRRRFVFDVDYRPLLVTSESPMGEELPDRKFWTFATGADNDDEPYGRGLGYYLYWPVWFKKNQMKFWLTALDKFGSPTVKGTWGKGATPAERAALLRAARAVHNDSAIVIPEGMMLELLEAKRSGSIDYEAFHQRMQEIITMVVLSQTMTSEDGSSQSQAEVHMEVRKELVRADAHLICDSFNRGPVTWLTEWNFPGAAIPKVRRVMDDPPDTSALAQRDHRIRQMGYRPTKEYVERVYGIEVEEAPMPAPQPGGGEPEPDDGADLAEGDGPVRDAMNAWEEEARGTVGPKVDAWAAQARSRLGQAESLADFARWIEGAAPTEIGVDEAADALAEALAAVTLAGRSDVEDGPTDLADTDLADEGTARLPFSEQVDFFRRKLSLPTKAWTDIWQSQHDVAFVVAGAARDELLSDLRGAVDAAIADGETLASFRRRFDGIVAEHGWSHSGGRDWRTRIIYGTNLRSSYSAGRWEQMQAVKRSRPFWRYRHSPASVTPRERHVAWDGMVLHADDPWWRTHYPANGWGCNCYVETLSRRDLNRLGKDGTDEAPPLNWREVTVGAGPGARTVRVPDGIDPGFGHAPGRASQLGAAVRHRIRSAIQLPPGLASRGVAETLALPRPLSALSEEWRRWRRDRDGAPVDMMEVGGLSAEVVDALRARGIELSSAAVTITRQELSHAARSPKAQRGAALDDADWDRIPAILADPEAVLLDTSDSDRPALLAVFTPSGRDKKKGKLAVRINFREIVKARGRRRLRQSNAIRSAGYVTLSNLKAPNYMKLSGELKKCSPPGRDATLEAV
;
A
#
# COMPACT_ATOMS: atom_id res chain seq x y z
N MET A 1 70.79 -13.55 1.88
CA MET A 1 69.42 -13.02 1.79
C MET A 1 69.55 -11.54 1.46
N ALA A 2 69.21 -11.16 0.22
CA ALA A 2 69.33 -9.78 -0.23
C ALA A 2 68.29 -8.92 0.47
N ASP A 3 68.76 -7.84 1.11
CA ASP A 3 67.98 -6.86 1.85
C ASP A 3 67.00 -6.17 0.88
N LYS A 4 65.70 -6.42 1.03
CA LYS A 4 64.69 -5.74 0.20
C LYS A 4 64.71 -4.25 0.57
N PRO A 5 64.73 -3.33 -0.40
CA PRO A 5 64.74 -1.90 -0.11
C PRO A 5 63.47 -1.52 0.65
N ARG A 6 63.62 -1.03 1.89
CA ARG A 6 62.51 -0.45 2.66
C ARG A 6 61.92 0.69 1.86
N VAL A 7 60.68 0.53 1.40
CA VAL A 7 59.91 1.59 0.74
C VAL A 7 59.79 2.76 1.73
N ARG A 8 60.42 3.91 1.42
CA ARG A 8 60.22 5.13 2.20
C ARG A 8 58.78 5.59 1.98
N MET A 9 57.94 5.46 3.01
CA MET A 9 56.63 6.09 3.04
C MET A 9 56.80 7.58 2.77
N THR A 10 56.20 8.10 1.70
CA THR A 10 56.15 9.55 1.46
C THR A 10 54.93 10.14 2.15
N ALA A 11 54.93 11.44 2.44
CA ALA A 11 53.82 12.13 3.12
C ALA A 11 52.45 11.86 2.45
N LYS A 12 52.45 11.68 1.12
CA LYS A 12 51.26 11.35 0.32
C LYS A 12 50.57 10.03 0.69
N TRP A 13 51.25 9.09 1.37
CA TRP A 13 50.66 7.84 1.87
C TRP A 13 50.10 7.98 3.28
N ALA A 14 50.48 9.03 4.01
CA ALA A 14 49.94 9.35 5.33
C ALA A 14 48.70 10.27 5.22
N ASP A 15 48.61 11.07 4.16
CA ASP A 15 47.49 11.97 3.92
C ASP A 15 46.27 11.22 3.37
N GLU A 16 45.11 11.45 3.98
CA GLU A 16 43.82 10.98 3.50
C GLU A 16 43.46 11.67 2.16
N ILE A 17 43.13 10.89 1.13
CA ILE A 17 42.89 11.42 -0.23
C ILE A 17 41.40 11.72 -0.48
N ALA A 18 40.52 10.87 0.04
CA ALA A 18 39.06 10.92 -0.15
C ALA A 18 38.39 11.66 1.02
N THR A 19 38.80 12.90 1.27
CA THR A 19 38.30 13.70 2.40
C THR A 19 36.93 14.30 2.10
N THR A 20 36.12 14.48 3.14
CA THR A 20 34.86 15.25 3.10
C THR A 20 35.07 16.76 3.32
N ARG A 21 36.29 17.18 3.65
CA ARG A 21 36.69 18.56 4.05
C ARG A 21 36.72 19.58 2.92
N ASP A 22 37.12 19.16 1.72
CA ASP A 22 37.60 20.08 0.68
C ASP A 22 36.59 20.30 -0.46
N GLY A 23 35.32 19.95 -0.25
CA GLY A 23 34.31 19.94 -1.32
C GLY A 23 34.62 18.92 -2.44
N ARG A 24 35.54 17.98 -2.19
CA ARG A 24 35.86 16.84 -3.07
C ARG A 24 34.79 15.77 -3.03
N ASP A 25 34.07 15.67 -1.92
CA ASP A 25 32.91 14.81 -1.81
C ASP A 25 31.78 15.36 -2.68
N VAL A 26 31.53 14.70 -3.81
CA VAL A 26 30.45 15.07 -4.76
C VAL A 26 29.07 14.64 -4.28
N THR A 27 28.99 13.83 -3.23
CA THR A 27 27.74 13.31 -2.67
C THR A 27 27.20 14.19 -1.54
N ARG A 28 28.08 14.87 -0.80
CA ARG A 28 27.72 15.93 0.16
C ARG A 28 27.83 17.31 -0.48
N GLY A 29 26.70 18.00 -0.65
CA GLY A 29 26.67 19.32 -1.29
C GLY A 29 27.64 20.32 -0.66
N TYR A 30 28.19 21.26 -1.45
CA TYR A 30 29.28 22.20 -1.07
C TYR A 30 29.17 22.72 0.38
N VAL A 31 29.95 22.13 1.28
CA VAL A 31 29.95 22.40 2.74
C VAL A 31 30.76 23.65 3.09
N SER A 32 31.29 24.39 2.10
CA SER A 32 32.28 25.48 2.31
C SER A 32 31.82 26.68 3.15
N SER A 33 30.56 26.71 3.61
CA SER A 33 30.01 27.72 4.53
C SER A 33 29.41 27.15 5.83
N GLN A 34 29.39 25.82 6.01
CA GLN A 34 28.88 25.16 7.22
C GLN A 34 30.01 24.40 7.93
N ASN A 35 30.39 24.82 9.13
CA ASN A 35 31.39 24.11 9.95
C ASN A 35 30.84 22.84 10.62
N TYR A 36 29.67 22.33 10.21
CA TYR A 36 29.04 21.16 10.82
C TYR A 36 28.28 20.31 9.79
N LEU A 37 28.21 19.01 10.06
CA LEU A 37 27.58 17.97 9.24
C LEU A 37 26.16 17.69 9.71
N TRP A 38 25.29 17.40 8.75
CA TRP A 38 23.95 16.88 9.00
C TRP A 38 23.94 15.35 8.88
N PRO A 39 23.13 14.63 9.67
CA PRO A 39 22.94 13.19 9.47
C PRO A 39 22.40 12.92 8.05
N GLN A 40 22.92 11.91 7.36
CA GLN A 40 22.41 11.48 6.05
C GLN A 40 21.16 10.60 6.15
N ASP A 41 20.82 10.13 7.35
CA ASP A 41 19.58 9.40 7.64
C ASP A 41 18.33 10.19 7.17
N GLU A 42 17.65 9.67 6.15
CA GLU A 42 16.51 10.31 5.53
C GLU A 42 15.30 10.42 6.48
N LEU A 43 15.10 9.47 7.39
CA LEU A 43 13.97 9.50 8.32
C LEU A 43 14.18 10.61 9.35
N LEU A 44 15.39 10.75 9.88
CA LEU A 44 15.74 11.87 10.77
C LEU A 44 15.61 13.23 10.07
N ARG A 45 15.95 13.31 8.78
CA ARG A 45 15.85 14.56 7.98
C ARG A 45 14.41 14.91 7.56
N THR A 46 13.61 13.93 7.14
CA THR A 46 12.31 14.16 6.48
C THR A 46 11.13 14.02 7.43
N VAL A 47 11.10 12.95 8.23
CA VAL A 47 9.98 12.59 9.10
C VAL A 47 10.16 13.21 10.49
N GLY A 48 11.40 13.23 11.01
CA GLY A 48 11.75 13.80 12.32
C GLY A 48 11.74 15.33 12.41
N GLY A 49 11.20 16.04 11.39
CA GLY A 49 11.03 17.50 11.41
C GLY A 49 12.27 18.33 11.04
N GLY A 50 13.29 17.71 10.42
CA GLY A 50 14.62 18.28 10.15
C GLY A 50 14.73 19.50 9.24
N PHE A 51 13.62 20.16 8.86
CA PHE A 51 13.69 21.39 8.06
C PHE A 51 12.85 22.55 8.62
N GLY A 52 12.45 22.56 9.90
CA GLY A 52 11.67 23.68 10.46
C GLY A 52 12.01 24.01 11.90
N GLY A 53 13.17 24.60 12.16
CA GLY A 53 13.41 25.35 13.41
C GLY A 53 14.03 24.60 14.59
N GLY A 54 14.66 23.43 14.39
CA GLY A 54 15.25 22.69 15.51
C GLY A 54 16.36 21.70 15.15
N GLY A 55 17.16 21.96 14.12
CA GLY A 55 18.39 21.23 13.73
C GLY A 55 18.39 19.70 13.86
N ALA A 56 19.57 19.08 13.98
CA ALA A 56 19.72 17.63 14.23
C ALA A 56 19.01 17.18 15.52
N TYR A 57 18.72 18.13 16.41
CA TYR A 57 18.06 17.99 17.71
C TYR A 57 16.57 17.60 17.58
N ALA A 58 15.88 17.91 16.47
CA ALA A 58 14.48 17.53 16.28
C ALA A 58 14.31 16.09 15.80
N GLY A 59 15.21 15.61 14.93
CA GLY A 59 15.09 14.33 14.25
C GLY A 59 15.02 13.13 15.18
N TYR A 60 15.91 13.08 16.18
CA TYR A 60 16.05 11.93 17.09
C TYR A 60 14.88 11.73 18.06
N LYS A 61 13.93 12.68 18.16
CA LYS A 61 12.67 12.43 18.87
C LYS A 61 11.91 11.26 18.23
N LEU A 62 11.98 11.15 16.90
CA LEU A 62 11.39 10.05 16.15
C LEU A 62 11.82 8.69 16.70
N TYR A 63 13.11 8.52 16.95
CA TYR A 63 13.67 7.27 17.47
C TYR A 63 13.42 7.10 18.98
N GLU A 64 13.20 8.17 19.75
CA GLU A 64 12.71 8.06 21.14
C GLU A 64 11.29 7.48 21.16
N ASP A 65 10.41 7.94 20.27
CA ASP A 65 9.02 7.51 20.20
C ASP A 65 8.89 6.02 19.79
N LEU A 66 9.91 5.45 19.13
CA LEU A 66 9.98 4.01 18.84
C LEU A 66 10.18 3.15 20.08
N LEU A 67 10.86 3.67 21.11
CA LEU A 67 11.06 2.94 22.37
C LEU A 67 9.78 2.80 23.19
N GLN A 68 8.69 3.48 22.80
CA GLN A 68 7.36 3.29 23.39
C GLN A 68 6.66 2.05 22.85
N ASP A 69 7.14 1.46 21.75
CA ASP A 69 6.64 0.16 21.29
C ASP A 69 7.15 -0.94 22.23
N ASP A 70 6.22 -1.76 22.71
CA ASP A 70 6.42 -2.86 23.65
C ASP A 70 7.43 -3.90 23.13
N ARG A 71 7.37 -4.22 21.84
CA ARG A 71 8.27 -5.21 21.23
C ARG A 71 9.67 -4.65 21.04
N VAL A 72 9.79 -3.39 20.62
CA VAL A 72 11.08 -2.70 20.53
C VAL A 72 11.75 -2.59 21.90
N PHE A 73 11.00 -2.15 22.91
CA PHE A 73 11.53 -1.99 24.26
C PHE A 73 12.05 -3.32 24.84
N SER A 74 11.22 -4.36 24.80
CA SER A 74 11.53 -5.66 25.38
C SER A 74 12.72 -6.34 24.70
N THR A 75 12.76 -6.38 23.38
CA THR A 75 13.88 -7.00 22.62
C THR A 75 15.18 -6.24 22.82
N LEU A 76 15.16 -4.90 22.83
CA LEU A 76 16.35 -4.10 23.12
C LEU A 76 16.82 -4.29 24.57
N GLN A 77 15.89 -4.44 25.52
CA GLN A 77 16.21 -4.74 26.91
C GLN A 77 16.88 -6.11 27.04
N GLN A 78 16.41 -7.13 26.33
CA GLN A 78 17.03 -8.46 26.31
C GLN A 78 18.45 -8.41 25.76
N ARG A 79 18.68 -7.67 24.68
CA ARG A 79 20.01 -7.46 24.08
C ARG A 79 20.96 -6.74 25.04
N ARG A 80 20.51 -5.63 25.64
CA ARG A 80 21.29 -4.90 26.67
C ARG A 80 21.61 -5.76 27.88
N SER A 81 20.62 -6.46 28.43
CA SER A 81 20.81 -7.27 29.63
C SER A 81 21.82 -8.39 29.38
N ALA A 82 21.79 -9.00 28.19
CA ALA A 82 22.77 -10.01 27.81
C ALA A 82 24.19 -9.46 27.65
N LEU A 83 24.35 -8.20 27.23
CA LEU A 83 25.63 -7.51 27.20
C LEU A 83 26.15 -7.22 28.61
N ILE A 84 25.29 -6.66 29.48
CA ILE A 84 25.68 -6.27 30.84
C ILE A 84 25.98 -7.48 31.72
N ALA A 85 25.32 -8.62 31.48
CA ALA A 85 25.58 -9.86 32.20
C ALA A 85 26.98 -10.44 31.96
N ARG A 86 27.75 -9.95 30.98
CA ARG A 86 29.10 -10.43 30.68
C ARG A 86 30.12 -9.72 31.55
N GLU A 87 31.05 -10.47 32.15
CA GLU A 87 32.11 -9.89 32.96
C GLU A 87 33.05 -9.01 32.14
N THR A 88 33.63 -7.98 32.76
CA THR A 88 34.62 -7.10 32.13
C THR A 88 36.01 -7.51 32.58
N GLU A 89 36.93 -7.62 31.63
CA GLU A 89 38.34 -7.90 31.85
C GLU A 89 39.20 -6.78 31.25
N VAL A 90 40.31 -6.46 31.91
CA VAL A 90 41.34 -5.55 31.39
C VAL A 90 42.59 -6.35 31.09
N VAL A 91 42.94 -6.45 29.80
CA VAL A 91 44.11 -7.18 29.32
C VAL A 91 45.30 -6.21 29.18
N PRO A 92 46.47 -6.49 29.76
CA PRO A 92 47.67 -5.68 29.57
C PRO A 92 48.06 -5.53 28.09
N GLY A 93 48.49 -4.33 27.69
CA GLY A 93 48.94 -4.07 26.32
C GLY A 93 50.27 -4.75 25.97
N GLY A 94 51.04 -5.17 26.98
CA GLY A 94 52.33 -5.82 26.87
C GLY A 94 52.73 -6.53 28.17
N GLU A 95 53.90 -7.17 28.17
CA GLU A 95 54.36 -7.97 29.32
C GLU A 95 55.22 -7.18 30.32
N SER A 96 55.56 -5.92 30.02
CA SER A 96 56.44 -5.14 30.88
C SER A 96 55.76 -4.81 32.21
N ARG A 97 56.56 -4.54 33.24
CA ARG A 97 56.02 -4.13 34.56
C ARG A 97 55.15 -2.88 34.46
N GLN A 98 55.51 -1.96 33.55
CA GLN A 98 54.76 -0.73 33.34
C GLN A 98 53.43 -0.99 32.62
N ASP A 99 53.39 -1.94 31.67
CA ASP A 99 52.16 -2.32 30.96
C ASP A 99 51.16 -2.99 31.90
N LYS A 100 51.64 -3.87 32.79
CA LYS A 100 50.81 -4.52 33.82
C LYS A 100 50.27 -3.50 34.81
N ALA A 101 51.11 -2.58 35.29
CA ALA A 101 50.67 -1.51 36.19
C ALA A 101 49.62 -0.58 35.55
N ALA A 102 49.75 -0.29 34.24
CA ALA A 102 48.74 0.48 33.52
C ALA A 102 47.40 -0.26 33.41
N ALA A 103 47.43 -1.59 33.19
CA ALA A 103 46.24 -2.42 33.16
C ALA A 103 45.55 -2.51 34.52
N ASP A 104 46.32 -2.71 35.60
CA ASP A 104 45.82 -2.76 36.97
C ASP A 104 45.13 -1.44 37.36
N ALA A 105 45.74 -0.29 37.00
CA ALA A 105 45.15 1.03 37.26
C ALA A 105 43.85 1.27 36.48
N VAL A 106 43.75 0.78 35.25
CA VAL A 106 42.51 0.85 34.46
C VAL A 106 41.43 -0.08 35.04
N ALA A 107 41.80 -1.28 35.49
CA ALA A 107 40.88 -2.22 36.14
C ALA A 107 40.30 -1.62 37.42
N GLU A 108 41.16 -1.09 38.31
CA GLU A 108 40.73 -0.41 39.54
C GLU A 108 39.81 0.78 39.24
N MET A 109 40.12 1.59 38.22
CA MET A 109 39.25 2.69 37.81
C MET A 109 37.85 2.20 37.38
N LEU A 110 37.77 1.08 36.64
CA LEU A 110 36.50 0.53 36.17
C LEU A 110 35.60 0.04 37.31
N GLU A 111 36.16 -0.34 38.46
CA GLU A 111 35.40 -0.71 39.66
C GLU A 111 34.74 0.52 40.31
N HIS A 112 35.38 1.69 40.21
CA HIS A 112 34.90 2.94 40.78
C HIS A 112 33.89 3.67 39.90
N VAL A 113 34.07 3.60 38.57
CA VAL A 113 33.04 4.08 37.65
C VAL A 113 31.91 3.05 37.59
N ARG A 114 30.66 3.51 37.52
CA ARG A 114 29.50 2.61 37.37
C ARG A 114 29.47 1.96 35.98
N TRP A 115 30.46 1.12 35.67
CA TRP A 115 30.80 0.67 34.33
C TRP A 115 29.63 0.01 33.63
N ASP A 116 28.94 -0.92 34.30
CA ASP A 116 27.75 -1.56 33.75
C ASP A 116 26.65 -0.56 33.40
N THR A 117 26.31 0.35 34.32
CA THR A 117 25.32 1.41 34.06
C THR A 117 25.75 2.32 32.90
N VAL A 118 27.04 2.62 32.79
CA VAL A 118 27.58 3.45 31.71
C VAL A 118 27.47 2.73 30.38
N THR A 119 27.91 1.48 30.29
CA THR A 119 27.83 0.67 29.06
C THR A 119 26.39 0.39 28.65
N GLU A 120 25.47 0.20 29.61
CA GLU A 120 24.03 0.06 29.35
C GLU A 120 23.48 1.31 28.66
N ARG A 121 23.82 2.49 29.18
CA ARG A 121 23.42 3.78 28.62
C ARG A 121 24.09 4.06 27.28
N MET A 122 25.36 3.70 27.14
CA MET A 122 26.09 3.83 25.87
C MET A 122 25.51 2.92 24.79
N HIS A 123 25.01 1.74 25.15
CA HIS A 123 24.39 0.79 24.20
C HIS A 123 23.16 1.34 23.50
N TYR A 124 22.43 2.30 24.10
CA TYR A 124 21.37 3.03 23.38
C TYR A 124 21.88 3.70 22.09
N GLY A 125 23.19 3.95 21.97
CA GLY A 125 23.81 4.39 20.71
C GLY A 125 23.61 3.42 19.55
N VAL A 126 23.47 2.11 19.77
CA VAL A 126 23.13 1.13 18.72
C VAL A 126 21.75 1.40 18.13
N HIS A 127 20.80 1.82 18.96
CA HIS A 127 19.46 2.22 18.51
C HIS A 127 19.48 3.54 17.73
N TYR A 128 20.28 4.50 18.17
CA TYR A 128 20.30 5.84 17.56
C TYR A 128 21.31 6.01 16.41
N GLY A 129 22.34 5.17 16.32
CA GLY A 129 23.43 5.25 15.35
C GLY A 129 24.74 5.70 15.99
N TYR A 130 24.69 6.48 17.06
CA TYR A 130 25.88 6.91 17.80
C TYR A 130 25.56 7.20 19.27
N SER A 131 26.60 7.21 20.10
CA SER A 131 26.51 7.66 21.50
C SER A 131 27.64 8.63 21.85
N VAL A 132 27.41 9.43 22.88
CA VAL A 132 28.35 10.42 23.40
C VAL A 132 28.29 10.46 24.92
N ALA A 133 29.46 10.37 25.55
CA ALA A 133 29.61 10.47 26.98
C ALA A 133 30.69 11.49 27.35
N GLU A 134 30.44 12.25 28.40
CA GLU A 134 31.41 13.18 28.96
C GLU A 134 32.23 12.49 30.06
N CYS A 135 33.54 12.52 29.92
CA CYS A 135 34.48 12.04 30.92
C CYS A 135 34.79 13.15 31.94
N LEU A 136 34.41 12.93 33.19
CA LEU A 136 34.73 13.81 34.31
C LEU A 136 36.01 13.31 34.96
N TRP A 137 37.10 14.03 34.71
CA TRP A 137 38.42 13.71 35.21
C TRP A 137 38.63 14.31 36.60
N ALA A 138 39.27 13.56 37.48
CA ALA A 138 39.73 14.01 38.78
C ALA A 138 41.20 13.64 38.98
N ARG A 139 41.84 14.30 39.95
CA ARG A 139 43.17 13.90 40.41
C ARG A 139 43.02 12.86 41.51
N ASP A 140 43.71 11.74 41.34
CA ASP A 140 43.88 10.72 42.37
C ASP A 140 45.37 10.59 42.67
N GLY A 141 45.80 11.23 43.76
CA GLY A 141 47.21 11.43 44.08
C GLY A 141 47.98 12.09 42.93
N SER A 142 49.01 11.40 42.41
CA SER A 142 49.81 11.86 41.26
C SER A 142 49.20 11.52 39.90
N HIS A 143 48.17 10.67 39.85
CA HIS A 143 47.56 10.19 38.62
C HIS A 143 46.29 10.96 38.28
N TRP A 144 45.91 10.92 37.00
CA TRP A 144 44.59 11.29 36.54
C TRP A 144 43.67 10.08 36.59
N ALA A 145 42.49 10.24 37.17
CA ALA A 145 41.47 9.20 37.25
C ALA A 145 40.15 9.69 36.64
N LEU A 146 39.31 8.73 36.26
CA LEU A 146 37.96 9.01 35.77
C LEU A 146 37.00 8.94 36.96
N ASP A 147 36.57 10.10 37.46
CA ASP A 147 35.61 10.20 38.57
C ASP A 147 34.22 9.72 38.14
N ARG A 148 33.78 10.16 36.95
CA ARG A 148 32.46 9.81 36.43
C ARG A 148 32.40 9.88 34.93
N ILE A 149 31.63 8.96 34.34
CA ILE A 149 31.21 9.04 32.94
C ILE A 149 29.74 9.45 32.89
N ALA A 150 29.46 10.59 32.26
CA ALA A 150 28.11 11.09 32.06
C ALA A 150 27.69 10.87 30.60
N VAL A 151 26.96 9.79 30.32
CA VAL A 151 26.33 9.57 29.01
C VAL A 151 25.33 10.69 28.74
N ARG A 152 25.56 11.45 27.68
CA ARG A 152 24.78 12.66 27.37
C ARG A 152 23.73 12.32 26.30
N ASN A 153 22.67 13.12 26.29
CA ASN A 153 21.67 13.00 25.24
C ASN A 153 22.29 13.46 23.92
N ARG A 154 22.46 12.51 23.00
CA ARG A 154 22.95 12.70 21.62
C ARG A 154 22.34 13.89 20.87
N ARG A 155 21.06 14.24 21.11
CA ARG A 155 20.39 15.42 20.51
C ARG A 155 21.10 16.74 20.75
N ARG A 156 21.95 16.80 21.79
CA ARG A 156 22.72 17.99 22.15
C ARG A 156 24.00 18.14 21.32
N PHE A 157 24.30 17.22 20.41
CA PHE A 157 25.56 17.22 19.68
C PHE A 157 25.32 17.20 18.17
N VAL A 158 26.15 17.95 17.46
CA VAL A 158 26.38 17.84 16.01
C VAL A 158 27.85 17.51 15.78
N PHE A 159 28.26 17.23 14.54
CA PHE A 159 29.66 16.95 14.21
C PHE A 159 30.22 17.99 13.26
N ASP A 160 31.50 18.32 13.39
CA ASP A 160 32.22 19.11 12.38
C ASP A 160 32.64 18.23 11.17
N VAL A 161 33.32 18.84 10.21
CA VAL A 161 33.88 18.14 9.02
C VAL A 161 35.01 17.17 9.37
N ASP A 162 35.54 17.21 10.60
CA ASP A 162 36.56 16.31 11.13
C ASP A 162 35.94 15.17 11.96
N TYR A 163 34.62 15.04 11.93
CA TYR A 163 33.85 14.07 12.72
C TYR A 163 34.02 14.26 14.23
N ARG A 164 34.38 15.46 14.67
CA ARG A 164 34.47 15.82 16.09
C ARG A 164 33.13 16.32 16.58
N PRO A 165 32.68 15.91 17.78
CA PRO A 165 31.44 16.38 18.35
C PRO A 165 31.53 17.86 18.72
N LEU A 166 30.49 18.61 18.37
CA LEU A 166 30.25 19.99 18.76
C LEU A 166 29.00 20.04 19.65
N LEU A 167 29.02 20.86 20.70
CA LEU A 167 27.90 21.00 21.62
C LEU A 167 26.93 22.08 21.14
N VAL A 168 25.67 21.71 20.94
CA VAL A 168 24.61 22.66 20.58
C VAL A 168 24.13 23.38 21.84
N THR A 169 24.22 24.70 21.82
CA THR A 169 23.72 25.58 22.87
C THR A 169 22.76 26.62 22.28
N SER A 170 22.05 27.36 23.14
CA SER A 170 21.22 28.49 22.68
C SER A 170 22.03 29.61 22.04
N GLU A 171 23.28 29.78 22.48
CA GLU A 171 24.22 30.80 21.99
C GLU A 171 24.93 30.34 20.71
N SER A 172 25.20 29.04 20.61
CA SER A 172 25.84 28.39 19.46
C SER A 172 24.96 27.26 18.89
N PRO A 173 23.89 27.57 18.14
CA PRO A 173 22.97 26.56 17.58
C PRO A 173 23.61 25.62 16.55
N MET A 174 24.75 26.03 15.98
CA MET A 174 25.53 25.26 15.01
C MET A 174 26.62 24.42 15.67
N GLY A 175 26.67 24.40 17.01
CA GLY A 175 27.70 23.70 17.78
C GLY A 175 28.85 24.62 18.18
N GLU A 176 29.31 24.49 19.42
CA GLU A 176 30.60 25.02 19.89
C GLU A 176 31.63 23.89 20.01
N GLU A 177 32.90 24.20 19.78
CA GLU A 177 34.00 23.25 19.88
C GLU A 177 34.15 22.73 21.32
N LEU A 178 34.36 21.42 21.44
CA LEU A 178 34.52 20.75 22.72
C LEU A 178 36.01 20.62 23.08
N PRO A 179 36.37 20.65 24.37
CA PRO A 179 37.74 20.40 24.79
C PRO A 179 38.24 19.02 24.35
N ASP A 180 39.48 18.95 23.88
CA ASP A 180 40.14 17.70 23.53
C ASP A 180 40.16 16.71 24.70
N ARG A 181 40.04 15.42 24.38
CA ARG A 181 40.11 14.31 25.37
C ARG A 181 39.06 14.41 26.49
N LYS A 182 37.91 15.02 26.20
CA LYS A 182 36.81 15.19 27.17
C LYS A 182 35.59 14.31 26.88
N PHE A 183 35.31 14.00 25.61
CA PHE A 183 34.12 13.27 25.19
C PHE A 183 34.46 11.95 24.52
N TRP A 184 33.89 10.86 25.04
CA TRP A 184 33.93 9.53 24.43
C TRP A 184 32.74 9.34 23.51
N THR A 185 32.99 9.01 22.25
CA THR A 185 31.98 8.77 21.23
C THR A 185 32.21 7.46 20.48
N PHE A 186 31.14 6.91 19.90
CA PHE A 186 31.20 5.90 18.86
C PHE A 186 30.04 6.10 17.88
N ALA A 187 30.22 5.67 16.63
CA ALA A 187 29.19 5.57 15.61
C ALA A 187 29.06 4.11 15.13
N THR A 188 27.89 3.70 14.65
CA THR A 188 27.59 2.33 14.22
C THR A 188 26.47 2.25 13.19
N GLY A 189 26.44 1.17 12.41
CA GLY A 189 25.37 0.81 11.48
C GLY A 189 25.39 1.52 10.12
N ALA A 190 26.27 2.49 9.92
CA ALA A 190 26.54 3.03 8.59
C ALA A 190 27.36 2.02 7.74
N ASP A 191 27.16 2.06 6.43
CA ASP A 191 27.89 1.25 5.44
C ASP A 191 29.23 1.89 5.02
N ASN A 192 29.56 3.06 5.57
CA ASN A 192 30.79 3.81 5.32
C ASN A 192 31.20 4.62 6.56
N ASP A 193 32.48 5.03 6.60
CA ASP A 193 33.05 5.83 7.69
C ASP A 193 32.73 7.33 7.57
N ASP A 194 32.10 7.76 6.48
CA ASP A 194 31.79 9.17 6.24
C ASP A 194 30.57 9.65 7.02
N GLU A 195 29.89 8.79 7.77
CA GLU A 195 28.68 9.11 8.53
C GLU A 195 28.94 9.11 10.06
N PRO A 196 29.32 10.26 10.67
CA PRO A 196 29.64 10.33 12.09
C PRO A 196 28.42 10.13 13.00
N TYR A 197 27.21 10.27 12.48
CA TYR A 197 25.98 9.96 13.23
C TYR A 197 25.61 8.47 13.19
N GLY A 198 26.29 7.68 12.37
CA GLY A 198 25.94 6.29 12.08
C GLY A 198 24.55 6.12 11.45
N ARG A 199 24.06 4.88 11.48
CA ARG A 199 22.68 4.52 11.11
C ARG A 199 22.16 3.45 12.07
N GLY A 200 21.52 3.90 13.14
CA GLY A 200 21.05 3.01 14.20
C GLY A 200 19.83 2.17 13.84
N LEU A 201 19.49 1.23 14.71
CA LEU A 201 18.32 0.34 14.56
C LEU A 201 17.01 1.13 14.40
N GLY A 202 16.91 2.34 14.96
CA GLY A 202 15.75 3.21 14.80
C GLY A 202 15.34 3.45 13.35
N TYR A 203 16.31 3.49 12.42
CA TYR A 203 16.05 3.63 10.98
C TYR A 203 15.22 2.45 10.45
N TYR A 204 15.62 1.23 10.80
CA TYR A 204 14.99 -0.01 10.35
C TYR A 204 13.67 -0.31 11.11
N LEU A 205 13.59 0.11 12.38
CA LEU A 205 12.42 -0.11 13.24
C LEU A 205 11.25 0.83 12.96
N TYR A 206 11.49 1.98 12.33
CA TYR A 206 10.45 2.98 12.10
C TYR A 206 9.24 2.42 11.35
N TRP A 207 9.46 1.75 10.22
CA TRP A 207 8.36 1.25 9.38
C TRP A 207 7.57 0.11 10.02
N PRO A 208 8.19 -0.96 10.55
CA PRO A 208 7.45 -2.03 11.23
C PRO A 208 6.60 -1.52 12.39
N VAL A 209 7.13 -0.64 13.24
CA VAL A 209 6.38 -0.05 14.36
C VAL A 209 5.23 0.82 13.86
N TRP A 210 5.47 1.63 12.82
CA TRP A 210 4.42 2.46 12.23
C TRP A 210 3.28 1.61 11.67
N PHE A 211 3.59 0.53 10.94
CA PHE A 211 2.58 -0.40 10.42
C PHE A 211 1.85 -1.12 11.55
N LYS A 212 2.56 -1.64 12.57
CA LYS A 212 1.98 -2.28 13.76
C LYS A 212 0.95 -1.38 14.44
N LYS A 213 1.30 -0.11 14.70
CA LYS A 213 0.41 0.88 15.34
C LYS A 213 -0.82 1.21 14.49
N ASN A 214 -0.64 1.44 13.18
CA ASN A 214 -1.76 1.74 12.29
C ASN A 214 -2.69 0.54 12.12
N GLN A 215 -2.15 -0.68 12.05
CA GLN A 215 -2.95 -1.89 11.97
C GLN A 215 -3.81 -2.09 13.21
N MET A 216 -3.24 -1.89 14.41
CA MET A 216 -4.00 -1.95 15.66
C MET A 216 -5.21 -0.99 15.64
N LYS A 217 -5.02 0.24 15.12
CA LYS A 217 -6.12 1.19 14.95
C LYS A 217 -7.21 0.67 14.02
N PHE A 218 -6.84 0.05 12.90
CA PHE A 218 -7.83 -0.54 11.98
C PHE A 218 -8.54 -1.74 12.59
N TRP A 219 -7.81 -2.58 13.35
CA TRP A 219 -8.39 -3.71 14.05
C TRP A 219 -9.40 -3.28 15.10
N LEU A 220 -9.06 -2.29 15.95
CA LEU A 220 -9.99 -1.70 16.92
C LEU A 220 -11.24 -1.11 16.24
N THR A 221 -11.07 -0.44 15.09
CA THR A 221 -12.20 0.09 14.31
C THR A 221 -13.06 -1.03 13.71
N ALA A 222 -12.44 -2.14 13.28
CA ALA A 222 -13.15 -3.30 12.80
C ALA A 222 -13.95 -3.94 13.93
N LEU A 223 -13.33 -4.18 15.09
CA LEU A 223 -13.97 -4.73 16.29
C LEU A 223 -15.17 -3.87 16.74
N ASP A 224 -15.04 -2.55 16.71
CA ASP A 224 -16.15 -1.62 17.01
C ASP A 224 -17.33 -1.79 16.05
N LYS A 225 -17.06 -1.92 14.75
CA LYS A 225 -18.10 -2.15 13.72
C LYS A 225 -18.73 -3.54 13.81
N PHE A 226 -17.95 -4.56 14.18
CA PHE A 226 -18.46 -5.92 14.40
C PHE A 226 -19.27 -6.01 15.70
N GLY A 227 -18.87 -5.29 16.75
CA GLY A 227 -19.60 -5.22 18.02
C GLY A 227 -20.85 -4.35 17.96
N SER A 228 -20.91 -3.39 17.02
CA SER A 228 -22.02 -2.43 16.86
C SER A 228 -22.57 -2.40 15.42
N PRO A 229 -23.18 -3.50 14.95
CA PRO A 229 -23.74 -3.57 13.59
C PRO A 229 -24.86 -2.54 13.40
N THR A 230 -24.95 -1.96 12.20
CA THR A 230 -25.97 -0.95 11.90
C THR A 230 -27.33 -1.60 11.72
N VAL A 231 -28.31 -1.19 12.53
CA VAL A 231 -29.69 -1.69 12.44
C VAL A 231 -30.43 -0.99 11.30
N LYS A 232 -30.98 -1.78 10.38
CA LYS A 232 -31.85 -1.33 9.28
C LYS A 232 -33.28 -1.76 9.55
N GLY A 233 -34.17 -0.79 9.74
CA GLY A 233 -35.62 -1.03 9.78
C GLY A 233 -36.24 -0.85 8.39
N THR A 234 -37.06 -1.81 7.97
CA THR A 234 -37.87 -1.71 6.75
C THR A 234 -39.36 -1.70 7.08
N TRP A 235 -40.14 -0.92 6.34
CA TRP A 235 -41.60 -0.80 6.53
C TRP A 235 -42.35 -0.85 5.20
N GLY A 236 -43.62 -1.29 5.24
CA GLY A 236 -44.48 -1.41 4.06
C GLY A 236 -44.97 -0.05 3.51
N LYS A 237 -45.40 -0.03 2.23
CA LYS A 237 -45.81 1.18 1.49
C LYS A 237 -47.00 1.97 2.06
N GLY A 238 -47.62 1.52 3.16
CA GLY A 238 -48.72 2.20 3.86
C GLY A 238 -48.42 2.67 5.29
N ALA A 239 -47.18 2.55 5.79
CA ALA A 239 -46.86 2.81 7.19
C ALA A 239 -47.07 4.27 7.60
N THR A 240 -47.82 4.45 8.69
CA THR A 240 -48.15 5.74 9.31
C THR A 240 -46.91 6.39 9.96
N PRO A 241 -46.92 7.71 10.18
CA PRO A 241 -45.81 8.40 10.87
C PRO A 241 -45.53 7.86 12.28
N ALA A 242 -46.57 7.44 13.02
CA ALA A 242 -46.44 6.87 14.36
C ALA A 242 -45.70 5.52 14.36
N GLU A 243 -45.98 4.67 13.37
CA GLU A 243 -45.33 3.38 13.16
C GLU A 243 -43.85 3.54 12.80
N ARG A 244 -43.50 4.52 11.95
CA ARG A 244 -42.10 4.82 11.62
C ARG A 244 -41.32 5.31 12.84
N ALA A 245 -41.94 6.14 13.68
CA ALA A 245 -41.32 6.60 14.92
C ALA A 245 -41.15 5.46 15.94
N ALA A 246 -42.10 4.52 16.01
CA ALA A 246 -41.98 3.33 16.85
C ALA A 246 -40.86 2.40 16.38
N LEU A 247 -40.76 2.15 15.07
CA LEU A 247 -39.69 1.34 14.49
C LEU A 247 -38.31 1.99 14.68
N LEU A 248 -38.20 3.32 14.56
CA LEU A 248 -36.95 4.03 14.82
C LEU A 248 -36.55 3.98 16.30
N ARG A 249 -37.52 4.03 17.23
CA ARG A 249 -37.25 3.82 18.66
C ARG A 249 -36.79 2.40 18.95
N ALA A 250 -37.45 1.40 18.35
CA ALA A 250 -37.04 0.00 18.45
C ALA A 250 -35.63 -0.23 17.89
N ALA A 251 -35.32 0.31 16.70
CA ALA A 251 -33.99 0.20 16.08
C ALA A 251 -32.89 0.85 16.93
N ARG A 252 -33.19 1.93 17.67
CA ARG A 252 -32.26 2.58 18.61
C ARG A 252 -32.09 1.79 19.91
N ALA A 253 -33.12 1.05 20.33
CA ALA A 253 -33.09 0.22 21.54
C ALA A 253 -32.26 -1.07 21.37
N VAL A 254 -32.09 -1.58 20.14
CA VAL A 254 -31.27 -2.77 19.83
C VAL A 254 -29.85 -2.70 20.39
N HIS A 255 -29.29 -1.50 20.55
CA HIS A 255 -27.93 -1.34 21.07
C HIS A 255 -27.82 -1.56 22.59
N ASN A 256 -28.94 -1.46 23.33
CA ASN A 256 -28.97 -1.52 24.79
C ASN A 256 -29.84 -2.66 25.35
N ASP A 257 -30.90 -3.08 24.64
CA ASP A 257 -31.88 -4.06 25.11
C ASP A 257 -31.75 -5.40 24.38
N SER A 258 -31.74 -6.50 25.15
CA SER A 258 -31.52 -7.87 24.64
C SER A 258 -32.73 -8.48 23.93
N ALA A 259 -33.91 -7.84 24.01
CA ALA A 259 -35.16 -8.34 23.41
C ALA A 259 -36.08 -7.18 23.01
N ILE A 260 -36.74 -7.31 21.85
CA ILE A 260 -37.60 -6.25 21.30
C ILE A 260 -38.86 -6.89 20.71
N VAL A 261 -40.02 -6.31 21.00
CA VAL A 261 -41.32 -6.73 20.44
C VAL A 261 -41.66 -5.84 19.24
N ILE A 262 -41.89 -6.44 18.08
CA ILE A 262 -42.17 -5.74 16.82
C ILE A 262 -43.51 -6.24 16.24
N PRO A 263 -44.40 -5.35 15.76
CA PRO A 263 -45.66 -5.76 15.11
C PRO A 263 -45.44 -6.59 13.83
N GLU A 264 -46.37 -7.51 13.57
CA GLU A 264 -46.34 -8.42 12.41
C GLU A 264 -46.31 -7.61 11.09
N GLY A 265 -45.22 -7.77 10.30
CA GLY A 265 -45.00 -7.06 9.03
C GLY A 265 -43.92 -5.96 9.03
N MET A 266 -43.31 -5.63 10.18
CA MET A 266 -42.10 -4.78 10.24
C MET A 266 -40.85 -5.65 10.41
N MET A 267 -39.81 -5.41 9.61
CA MET A 267 -38.54 -6.16 9.70
C MET A 267 -37.40 -5.24 10.15
N LEU A 268 -36.65 -5.69 11.15
CA LEU A 268 -35.35 -5.15 11.54
C LEU A 268 -34.25 -6.12 11.10
N GLU A 269 -33.29 -5.64 10.33
CA GLU A 269 -32.15 -6.40 9.85
C GLU A 269 -30.86 -5.74 10.34
N LEU A 270 -29.89 -6.52 10.81
CA LEU A 270 -28.54 -6.03 11.02
C LEU A 270 -27.82 -5.99 9.67
N LEU A 271 -27.29 -4.82 9.30
CA LEU A 271 -26.44 -4.70 8.12
C LEU A 271 -25.06 -5.26 8.43
N GLU A 272 -24.85 -6.52 8.09
CA GLU A 272 -23.53 -7.11 8.06
C GLU A 272 -22.79 -6.66 6.79
N ALA A 273 -21.55 -6.21 6.97
CA ALA A 273 -20.64 -6.06 5.85
C ALA A 273 -20.20 -7.46 5.39
N LYS A 274 -20.92 -8.05 4.43
CA LYS A 274 -20.49 -9.29 3.75
C LYS A 274 -19.16 -9.04 3.04
N ARG A 275 -18.05 -9.32 3.73
CA ARG A 275 -16.70 -9.38 3.15
C ARG A 275 -16.39 -10.84 2.86
N SER A 276 -16.11 -11.17 1.60
CA SER A 276 -15.81 -12.53 1.14
C SER A 276 -14.33 -12.93 1.34
N GLY A 277 -13.65 -12.33 2.32
CA GLY A 277 -12.26 -12.66 2.66
C GLY A 277 -11.98 -12.33 4.12
N SER A 278 -11.42 -13.28 4.86
CA SER A 278 -10.94 -13.07 6.23
C SER A 278 -9.70 -12.18 6.16
N ILE A 279 -9.86 -10.89 6.49
CA ILE A 279 -8.70 -10.04 6.76
C ILE A 279 -8.26 -10.37 8.18
N ASP A 280 -7.15 -11.11 8.28
CA ASP A 280 -6.56 -11.46 9.56
C ASP A 280 -5.68 -10.32 10.07
N TYR A 281 -6.27 -9.46 10.90
CA TYR A 281 -5.58 -8.34 11.52
C TYR A 281 -4.49 -8.80 12.51
N GLU A 282 -4.69 -9.96 13.13
CA GLU A 282 -3.80 -10.54 14.11
C GLU A 282 -2.53 -11.09 13.45
N ALA A 283 -2.66 -11.87 12.38
CA ALA A 283 -1.51 -12.40 11.64
C ALA A 283 -0.59 -11.28 11.12
N PHE A 284 -1.17 -10.16 10.64
CA PHE A 284 -0.36 -9.00 10.25
C PHE A 284 0.35 -8.37 11.45
N HIS A 285 -0.36 -8.23 12.58
CA HIS A 285 0.23 -7.68 13.80
C HIS A 285 1.39 -8.55 14.30
N GLN A 286 1.21 -9.87 14.35
CA GLN A 286 2.24 -10.85 14.71
C GLN A 286 3.44 -10.77 13.76
N ARG A 287 3.23 -10.72 12.44
CA ARG A 287 4.32 -10.56 11.47
C ARG A 287 5.13 -9.29 11.69
N MET A 288 4.49 -8.17 12.07
CA MET A 288 5.24 -6.95 12.41
C MET A 288 6.07 -7.13 13.70
N GLN A 289 5.55 -7.88 14.68
CA GLN A 289 6.30 -8.20 15.91
C GLN A 289 7.52 -9.07 15.60
N GLU A 290 7.39 -10.06 14.71
CA GLU A 290 8.49 -10.91 14.24
C GLU A 290 9.57 -10.07 13.55
N ILE A 291 9.18 -9.16 12.64
CA ILE A 291 10.13 -8.27 11.94
C ILE A 291 10.88 -7.38 12.94
N ILE A 292 10.18 -6.81 13.92
CA ILE A 292 10.83 -6.01 14.98
C ILE A 292 11.86 -6.87 15.74
N THR A 293 11.51 -8.12 16.05
CA THR A 293 12.41 -9.07 16.75
C THR A 293 13.63 -9.38 15.90
N MET A 294 13.45 -9.67 14.61
CA MET A 294 14.55 -9.92 13.69
C MET A 294 15.50 -8.73 13.57
N VAL A 295 14.97 -7.51 13.48
CA VAL A 295 15.80 -6.29 13.38
C VAL A 295 16.64 -6.08 14.65
N VAL A 296 16.11 -6.41 15.83
CA VAL A 296 16.80 -6.16 17.11
C VAL A 296 17.71 -7.31 17.54
N LEU A 297 17.27 -8.56 17.37
CA LEU A 297 17.92 -9.77 17.91
C LEU A 297 18.46 -10.71 16.82
N SER A 298 18.26 -10.40 15.54
CA SER A 298 18.64 -11.25 14.40
C SER A 298 17.94 -12.63 14.37
N GLN A 299 16.82 -12.77 15.06
CA GLN A 299 16.00 -13.98 15.11
C GLN A 299 14.51 -13.66 15.25
N THR A 300 13.63 -14.59 14.87
CA THR A 300 12.16 -14.43 14.91
C THR A 300 11.54 -14.87 16.23
N MET A 301 12.10 -15.91 16.87
CA MET A 301 11.51 -16.53 18.06
C MET A 301 11.95 -15.82 19.36
N THR A 302 11.01 -15.64 20.26
CA THR A 302 11.24 -15.26 21.68
C THR A 302 10.69 -16.35 22.59
N SER A 303 10.86 -16.24 23.91
CA SER A 303 10.47 -17.24 24.93
C SER A 303 9.01 -17.72 24.95
N GLU A 304 8.20 -17.33 23.96
CA GLU A 304 6.77 -17.58 23.85
C GLU A 304 6.42 -18.82 23.00
N ASP A 305 7.36 -19.34 22.20
CA ASP A 305 7.13 -20.50 21.33
C ASP A 305 7.73 -21.79 21.92
N GLY A 306 6.87 -22.76 22.26
CA GLY A 306 7.21 -24.08 22.81
C GLY A 306 8.02 -24.97 21.85
N SER A 307 9.27 -24.60 21.61
CA SER A 307 10.17 -25.19 20.62
C SER A 307 11.03 -26.34 21.15
N SER A 308 11.56 -27.15 20.23
CA SER A 308 12.53 -28.21 20.51
C SER A 308 13.86 -27.65 21.01
N GLN A 309 14.56 -28.39 21.86
CA GLN A 309 15.84 -27.98 22.46
C GLN A 309 16.88 -27.50 21.44
N SER A 310 16.95 -28.14 20.27
CA SER A 310 17.86 -27.79 19.17
C SER A 310 17.62 -26.39 18.59
N GLN A 311 16.38 -25.91 18.55
CA GLN A 311 16.07 -24.56 18.07
C GLN A 311 16.48 -23.51 19.11
N ALA A 312 16.24 -23.79 20.40
CA ALA A 312 16.65 -22.91 21.49
C ALA A 312 18.18 -22.71 21.53
N GLU A 313 18.96 -23.77 21.27
CA GLU A 313 20.43 -23.70 21.20
C GLU A 313 20.92 -22.78 20.07
N VAL A 314 20.37 -22.92 18.85
CA VAL A 314 20.73 -22.05 17.71
C VAL A 314 20.42 -20.58 18.00
N HIS A 315 19.27 -20.30 18.62
CA HIS A 315 18.89 -18.94 19.02
C HIS A 315 19.84 -18.34 20.06
N MET A 316 20.30 -19.14 21.01
CA MET A 316 21.28 -18.68 22.00
C MET A 316 22.63 -18.33 21.35
N GLU A 317 23.08 -19.10 20.34
CA GLU A 317 24.32 -18.80 19.62
C GLU A 317 24.23 -17.49 18.81
N VAL A 318 23.15 -17.29 18.04
CA VAL A 318 22.94 -16.03 17.30
C VAL A 318 22.92 -14.83 18.24
N ARG A 319 22.27 -14.97 19.40
CA ARG A 319 22.26 -13.92 20.42
C ARG A 319 23.66 -13.65 20.99
N LYS A 320 24.47 -14.69 21.23
CA LYS A 320 25.86 -14.53 21.70
C LYS A 320 26.72 -13.76 20.70
N GLU A 321 26.62 -14.06 19.41
CA GLU A 321 27.36 -13.35 18.35
C GLU A 321 26.99 -11.87 18.30
N LEU A 322 25.70 -11.57 18.41
CA LEU A 322 25.21 -10.20 18.39
C LEU A 322 25.71 -9.40 19.61
N VAL A 323 25.68 -10.01 20.79
CA VAL A 323 26.18 -9.39 22.03
C VAL A 323 27.70 -9.20 21.97
N ARG A 324 28.44 -10.13 21.37
CA ARG A 324 29.89 -10.00 21.15
C ARG A 324 30.20 -8.78 20.28
N ALA A 325 29.45 -8.58 19.20
CA ALA A 325 29.61 -7.40 18.34
C ALA A 325 29.35 -6.08 19.10
N ASP A 326 28.30 -6.03 19.93
CA ASP A 326 28.00 -4.86 20.76
C ASP A 326 29.08 -4.58 21.80
N ALA A 327 29.62 -5.63 22.43
CA ALA A 327 30.71 -5.52 23.39
C ALA A 327 31.96 -4.94 22.74
N HIS A 328 32.35 -5.46 21.57
CA HIS A 328 33.50 -4.94 20.82
C HIS A 328 33.32 -3.47 20.45
N LEU A 329 32.14 -3.07 19.94
CA LEU A 329 31.87 -1.68 19.58
C LEU A 329 32.10 -0.69 20.75
N ILE A 330 31.54 -1.01 21.92
CA ILE A 330 31.63 -0.13 23.10
C ILE A 330 33.05 -0.19 23.68
N CYS A 331 33.61 -1.37 23.87
CA CYS A 331 34.94 -1.54 24.45
C CYS A 331 36.03 -0.95 23.54
N ASP A 332 35.98 -1.16 22.22
CA ASP A 332 36.98 -0.63 21.29
C ASP A 332 36.96 0.89 21.23
N SER A 333 35.77 1.50 21.25
CA SER A 333 35.66 2.96 21.31
C SER A 333 36.18 3.53 22.64
N PHE A 334 35.95 2.82 23.76
CA PHE A 334 36.51 3.18 25.07
C PHE A 334 38.05 3.05 25.09
N ASN A 335 38.57 1.98 24.46
CA ASN A 335 40.00 1.71 24.35
C ASN A 335 40.72 2.80 23.54
N ARG A 336 40.16 3.18 22.38
CA ARG A 336 40.70 4.24 21.50
C ARG A 336 40.63 5.64 22.11
N GLY A 337 39.64 5.89 22.97
CA GLY A 337 39.46 7.17 23.64
C GLY A 337 40.01 7.14 25.08
N PRO A 338 39.13 7.06 26.10
CA PRO A 338 39.51 7.18 27.50
C PRO A 338 40.73 6.37 27.96
N VAL A 339 40.84 5.09 27.59
CA VAL A 339 41.95 4.23 28.06
C VAL A 339 43.28 4.71 27.49
N THR A 340 43.30 5.06 26.21
CA THR A 340 44.48 5.64 25.55
C THR A 340 44.91 6.94 26.25
N TRP A 341 43.96 7.85 26.50
CA TRP A 341 44.29 9.14 27.12
C TRP A 341 44.84 8.99 28.55
N LEU A 342 44.23 8.12 29.36
CA LEU A 342 44.69 7.83 30.72
C LEU A 342 46.08 7.19 30.73
N THR A 343 46.31 6.23 29.82
CA THR A 343 47.62 5.56 29.73
C THR A 343 48.71 6.55 29.33
N GLU A 344 48.45 7.42 28.34
CA GLU A 344 49.40 8.45 27.94
C GLU A 344 49.72 9.46 29.05
N TRP A 345 48.73 9.83 29.87
CA TRP A 345 48.93 10.79 30.96
C TRP A 345 49.63 10.19 32.19
N ASN A 346 49.29 8.95 32.55
CA ASN A 346 49.76 8.32 33.80
C ASN A 346 50.98 7.41 33.59
N PHE A 347 51.06 6.74 32.45
CA PHE A 347 52.06 5.71 32.14
C PHE A 347 52.68 5.95 30.76
N PRO A 348 53.33 7.10 30.51
CA PRO A 348 53.91 7.42 29.21
C PRO A 348 54.89 6.33 28.76
N GLY A 349 54.69 5.81 27.55
CA GLY A 349 55.51 4.74 26.96
C GLY A 349 55.03 3.31 27.24
N ALA A 350 54.01 3.12 28.07
CA ALA A 350 53.35 1.82 28.23
C ALA A 350 52.51 1.46 27.01
N ALA A 351 52.40 0.17 26.72
CA ALA A 351 51.45 -0.34 25.75
C ALA A 351 50.02 -0.20 26.30
N ILE A 352 49.11 0.33 25.47
CA ILE A 352 47.74 0.66 25.88
C ILE A 352 46.98 -0.62 26.30
N PRO A 353 46.44 -0.69 27.54
CA PRO A 353 45.60 -1.79 27.97
C PRO A 353 44.32 -1.93 27.15
N LYS A 354 43.73 -3.11 27.13
CA LYS A 354 42.48 -3.40 26.41
C LYS A 354 41.39 -3.82 27.39
N VAL A 355 40.38 -2.99 27.54
CA VAL A 355 39.13 -3.35 28.20
C VAL A 355 38.31 -4.19 27.23
N ARG A 356 37.79 -5.34 27.67
CA ARG A 356 36.88 -6.20 26.89
C ARG A 356 35.85 -6.86 27.80
N ARG A 357 34.71 -7.27 27.23
CA ARG A 357 33.78 -8.19 27.92
C ARG A 357 34.16 -9.63 27.59
N VAL A 358 34.11 -10.52 28.57
CA VAL A 358 34.39 -11.95 28.41
C VAL A 358 33.19 -12.60 27.74
N MET A 359 33.41 -13.14 26.53
CA MET A 359 32.36 -13.77 25.71
C MET A 359 32.53 -15.29 25.58
N ASP A 360 33.59 -15.83 26.15
CA ASP A 360 33.87 -17.27 26.16
C ASP A 360 33.04 -17.92 27.26
N ASP A 361 32.35 -19.01 26.93
CA ASP A 361 31.68 -19.80 27.96
C ASP A 361 32.75 -20.56 28.77
N PRO A 362 32.53 -20.77 30.08
CA PRO A 362 33.43 -21.62 30.86
C PRO A 362 33.57 -22.98 30.18
N PRO A 363 34.77 -23.57 30.13
CA PRO A 363 34.96 -24.86 29.47
C PRO A 363 34.06 -25.93 30.12
N ASP A 364 33.37 -26.71 29.28
CA ASP A 364 32.51 -27.79 29.74
C ASP A 364 33.33 -28.86 30.46
N THR A 365 33.24 -28.84 31.79
CA THR A 365 33.93 -29.77 32.68
C THR A 365 33.55 -31.23 32.42
N SER A 366 32.35 -31.51 31.90
CA SER A 366 31.89 -32.86 31.56
C SER A 366 32.56 -33.35 30.27
N ALA A 367 32.62 -32.52 29.24
CA ALA A 367 33.32 -32.85 28.00
C ALA A 367 34.83 -33.04 28.22
N LEU A 368 35.45 -32.21 29.07
CA LEU A 368 36.83 -32.38 29.51
C LEU A 368 37.03 -33.72 30.25
N ALA A 369 36.14 -34.06 31.18
CA ALA A 369 36.21 -35.31 31.93
C ALA A 369 36.05 -36.54 31.01
N GLN A 370 35.14 -36.49 30.04
CA GLN A 370 34.97 -37.56 29.04
C GLN A 370 36.18 -37.70 28.10
N ARG A 371 36.83 -36.58 27.74
CA ARG A 371 38.10 -36.62 26.98
C ARG A 371 39.18 -37.31 27.80
N ASP A 372 39.33 -36.92 29.06
CA ASP A 372 40.38 -37.46 29.93
C ASP A 372 40.11 -38.94 30.27
N HIS A 373 38.85 -39.35 30.36
CA HIS A 373 38.44 -40.76 30.44
C HIS A 373 38.88 -41.55 29.20
N ARG A 374 38.67 -41.02 27.99
CA ARG A 374 39.14 -41.64 26.73
C ARG A 374 40.67 -41.71 26.65
N ILE A 375 41.37 -40.67 27.11
CA ILE A 375 42.85 -40.67 27.21
C ILE A 375 43.34 -41.79 28.13
N ARG A 376 42.62 -42.03 29.24
CA ARG A 376 42.88 -43.15 30.16
C ARG A 376 42.63 -44.51 29.53
N GLN A 377 41.56 -44.67 28.75
CA GLN A 377 41.29 -45.90 28.00
C GLN A 377 42.38 -46.19 26.94
N MET A 378 43.01 -45.15 26.39
CA MET A 378 44.15 -45.28 25.47
C MET A 378 45.49 -45.60 26.19
N GLY A 379 45.48 -45.76 27.51
CA GLY A 379 46.65 -46.16 28.30
C GLY A 379 47.47 -45.01 28.89
N TYR A 380 47.04 -43.75 28.72
CA TYR A 380 47.73 -42.58 29.27
C TYR A 380 47.03 -42.05 30.52
N ARG A 381 47.77 -41.71 31.58
CA ARG A 381 47.19 -41.15 32.82
C ARG A 381 47.47 -39.65 32.91
N PRO A 382 46.46 -38.79 33.14
CA PRO A 382 46.68 -37.38 33.43
C PRO A 382 47.57 -37.21 34.67
N THR A 383 48.52 -36.29 34.63
CA THR A 383 49.35 -35.96 35.79
C THR A 383 48.60 -35.07 36.77
N LYS A 384 49.00 -35.06 38.05
CA LYS A 384 48.44 -34.15 39.07
C LYS A 384 48.47 -32.68 38.58
N GLU A 385 49.63 -32.19 38.15
CA GLU A 385 49.79 -30.83 37.63
C GLU A 385 48.87 -30.51 36.43
N TYR A 386 48.57 -31.50 35.59
CA TYR A 386 47.64 -31.33 34.48
C TYR A 386 46.20 -31.17 34.97
N VAL A 387 45.76 -32.03 35.89
CA VAL A 387 44.39 -32.00 36.43
C VAL A 387 44.15 -30.71 37.21
N GLU A 388 45.10 -30.29 38.05
CA GLU A 388 44.97 -29.05 38.84
C GLU A 388 44.92 -27.82 37.93
N ARG A 389 45.74 -27.78 36.87
CA ARG A 389 45.75 -26.68 35.91
C ARG A 389 44.51 -26.63 35.01
N VAL A 390 44.01 -27.78 34.57
CA VAL A 390 42.90 -27.86 33.60
C VAL A 390 41.53 -27.72 34.26
N TYR A 391 41.37 -28.24 35.49
CA TYR A 391 40.10 -28.19 36.22
C TYR A 391 40.09 -27.16 37.36
N GLY A 392 41.23 -26.55 37.70
CA GLY A 392 41.32 -25.52 38.73
C GLY A 392 41.03 -26.02 40.15
N ILE A 393 41.26 -27.31 40.42
CA ILE A 393 41.02 -27.97 41.71
C ILE A 393 42.34 -28.47 42.31
N GLU A 394 42.40 -28.64 43.62
CA GLU A 394 43.53 -29.27 44.31
C GLU A 394 43.24 -30.77 44.48
N VAL A 395 44.17 -31.65 44.08
CA VAL A 395 43.96 -33.11 44.11
C VAL A 395 45.07 -33.87 44.82
N GLU A 396 44.72 -34.95 45.53
CA GLU A 396 45.65 -35.86 46.21
C GLU A 396 45.63 -37.25 45.58
N GLU A 397 46.77 -37.93 45.51
CA GLU A 397 46.86 -39.30 44.97
C GLU A 397 46.34 -40.32 45.99
N ALA A 398 45.25 -41.03 45.65
CA ALA A 398 44.74 -42.13 46.46
C ALA A 398 45.52 -43.44 46.21
N PRO A 399 45.80 -44.27 47.25
CA PRO A 399 46.44 -45.56 47.07
C PRO A 399 45.52 -46.52 46.29
N MET A 400 46.07 -47.17 45.26
CA MET A 400 45.31 -48.12 44.44
C MET A 400 44.90 -49.38 45.24
N PRO A 401 43.64 -49.85 45.14
CA PRO A 401 43.25 -51.11 45.76
C PRO A 401 43.94 -52.29 45.04
N ALA A 402 44.38 -53.29 45.81
CA ALA A 402 45.00 -54.51 45.30
C ALA A 402 44.00 -55.39 44.53
N PRO A 403 44.43 -56.13 43.48
CA PRO A 403 43.51 -56.95 42.69
C PRO A 403 43.15 -58.24 43.44
N GLN A 404 41.85 -58.54 43.56
CA GLN A 404 41.37 -59.81 44.13
C GLN A 404 41.34 -60.93 43.07
N PRO A 405 41.70 -62.17 43.41
CA PRO A 405 41.72 -63.29 42.47
C PRO A 405 40.44 -64.15 42.54
N GLY A 406 39.76 -64.28 41.39
CA GLY A 406 39.02 -65.47 40.96
C GLY A 406 37.66 -65.79 41.57
N GLY A 407 36.60 -65.71 40.76
CA GLY A 407 35.33 -66.39 41.03
C GLY A 407 34.24 -66.09 39.99
N GLY A 408 34.08 -67.01 39.03
CA GLY A 408 32.88 -67.24 38.20
C GLY A 408 32.42 -66.12 37.28
N GLU A 409 32.21 -66.41 35.99
CA GLU A 409 31.31 -65.59 35.16
C GLU A 409 29.95 -65.50 35.84
N PRO A 410 29.45 -64.30 36.18
CA PRO A 410 28.04 -64.09 36.41
C PRO A 410 27.38 -63.82 35.05
N GLU A 411 26.27 -64.51 34.78
CA GLU A 411 25.29 -64.05 33.79
C GLU A 411 24.94 -62.57 34.05
N PRO A 412 24.67 -61.76 33.02
CA PRO A 412 24.27 -60.38 33.22
C PRO A 412 22.88 -60.35 33.86
N ASP A 413 22.84 -60.14 35.17
CA ASP A 413 21.67 -59.65 35.88
C ASP A 413 21.52 -58.16 35.56
N ASP A 414 20.31 -57.82 35.14
CA ASP A 414 19.83 -56.50 34.79
C ASP A 414 19.98 -55.56 35.99
N GLY A 415 20.82 -54.52 35.88
CA GLY A 415 20.95 -53.57 36.97
C GLY A 415 21.99 -52.49 36.78
N ALA A 416 21.57 -51.40 36.14
CA ALA A 416 22.11 -50.04 36.24
C ALA A 416 23.42 -49.74 35.48
N ASP A 417 23.32 -49.72 34.15
CA ASP A 417 24.06 -48.74 33.33
C ASP A 417 23.16 -47.51 33.12
N LEU A 418 23.49 -46.43 33.83
CA LEU A 418 23.11 -45.08 33.44
C LEU A 418 24.02 -44.66 32.28
N ALA A 419 23.61 -45.03 31.07
CA ALA A 419 24.07 -44.44 29.82
C ALA A 419 22.92 -44.44 28.80
N GLU A 420 22.72 -43.27 28.21
CA GLU A 420 21.67 -42.87 27.27
C GLU A 420 21.54 -43.80 26.05
N GLY A 421 20.28 -44.12 25.69
CA GLY A 421 19.94 -44.87 24.48
C GLY A 421 18.42 -45.03 24.28
N ASP A 422 17.80 -44.06 23.58
CA ASP A 422 16.35 -43.93 23.28
C ASP A 422 15.74 -45.00 22.33
N GLY A 423 16.29 -46.21 22.26
CA GLY A 423 15.76 -47.28 21.40
C GLY A 423 14.47 -47.94 21.93
N PRO A 424 14.48 -48.48 23.17
CA PRO A 424 13.37 -49.32 23.65
C PRO A 424 12.07 -48.55 23.94
N VAL A 425 12.18 -47.27 24.31
CA VAL A 425 11.03 -46.39 24.58
C VAL A 425 10.29 -46.06 23.29
N ARG A 426 11.04 -45.87 22.18
CA ARG A 426 10.46 -45.55 20.88
C ARG A 426 9.71 -46.72 20.28
N ASP A 427 10.22 -47.94 20.44
CA ASP A 427 9.56 -49.14 19.96
C ASP A 427 8.33 -49.50 20.81
N ALA A 428 8.36 -49.24 22.12
CA ALA A 428 7.19 -49.34 22.99
C ALA A 428 6.12 -48.28 22.68
N MET A 429 6.51 -47.04 22.38
CA MET A 429 5.60 -45.97 21.95
C MET A 429 4.97 -46.26 20.58
N ASN A 430 5.74 -46.76 19.61
CA ASN A 430 5.21 -47.12 18.29
C ASN A 430 4.20 -48.28 18.36
N ALA A 431 4.45 -49.27 19.24
CA ALA A 431 3.50 -50.36 19.49
C ALA A 431 2.21 -49.86 20.17
N TRP A 432 2.33 -48.91 21.10
CA TRP A 432 1.19 -48.25 21.74
C TRP A 432 0.40 -47.37 20.77
N GLU A 433 1.07 -46.66 19.84
CA GLU A 433 0.44 -45.86 18.78
C GLU A 433 -0.33 -46.70 17.77
N GLU A 434 0.20 -47.86 17.34
CA GLU A 434 -0.54 -48.77 16.45
C GLU A 434 -1.76 -49.38 17.14
N GLU A 435 -1.68 -49.70 18.43
CA GLU A 435 -2.78 -50.23 19.23
C GLU A 435 -3.87 -49.15 19.48
N ALA A 436 -3.47 -47.91 19.82
CA ALA A 436 -4.36 -46.76 19.99
C ALA A 436 -5.05 -46.37 18.67
N ARG A 437 -4.33 -46.40 17.54
CA ARG A 437 -4.91 -46.13 16.21
C ARG A 437 -5.92 -47.20 15.79
N GLY A 438 -5.73 -48.46 16.22
CA GLY A 438 -6.67 -49.57 15.98
C GLY A 438 -7.93 -49.56 16.86
N THR A 439 -7.87 -49.03 18.08
CA THR A 439 -9.00 -49.05 19.04
C THR A 439 -9.73 -47.72 19.20
N VAL A 440 -9.02 -46.60 19.12
CA VAL A 440 -9.55 -45.24 19.34
C VAL A 440 -9.94 -44.57 18.02
N GLY A 441 -9.14 -44.77 16.96
CA GLY A 441 -9.37 -44.20 15.63
C GLY A 441 -10.79 -44.41 15.07
N PRO A 442 -11.32 -45.65 15.03
CA PRO A 442 -12.67 -45.91 14.52
C PRO A 442 -13.79 -45.26 15.36
N LYS A 443 -13.56 -45.07 16.67
CA LYS A 443 -14.53 -44.41 17.57
C LYS A 443 -14.55 -42.90 17.37
N VAL A 444 -13.37 -42.30 17.19
CA VAL A 444 -13.20 -40.87 16.89
C VAL A 444 -13.76 -40.54 15.51
N ASP A 445 -13.51 -41.38 14.51
CA ASP A 445 -14.05 -41.20 13.15
C ASP A 445 -15.59 -41.31 13.12
N ALA A 446 -16.17 -42.25 13.88
CA ALA A 446 -17.62 -42.40 14.00
C ALA A 446 -18.27 -41.19 14.69
N TRP A 447 -17.63 -40.65 15.74
CA TRP A 447 -18.11 -39.45 16.43
C TRP A 447 -17.96 -38.19 15.55
N ALA A 448 -16.83 -38.04 14.85
CA ALA A 448 -16.61 -36.95 13.91
C ALA A 448 -17.62 -36.98 12.74
N ALA A 449 -17.99 -38.17 12.25
CA ALA A 449 -19.04 -38.31 11.25
C ALA A 449 -20.42 -37.90 11.79
N GLN A 450 -20.75 -38.25 13.03
CA GLN A 450 -21.98 -37.79 13.69
C GLN A 450 -22.00 -36.27 13.90
N ALA A 451 -20.89 -35.69 14.34
CA ALA A 451 -20.75 -34.24 14.54
C ALA A 451 -20.90 -33.47 13.23
N ARG A 452 -20.29 -33.95 12.13
CA ARG A 452 -20.46 -33.35 10.78
C ARG A 452 -21.90 -33.45 10.28
N SER A 453 -22.56 -34.59 10.49
CA SER A 453 -23.96 -34.77 10.11
C SER A 453 -24.90 -33.85 10.90
N ARG A 454 -24.67 -33.69 12.21
CA ARG A 454 -25.45 -32.81 13.08
C ARG A 454 -25.20 -31.34 12.83
N LEU A 455 -23.97 -30.95 12.51
CA LEU A 455 -23.64 -29.58 12.11
C LEU A 455 -24.40 -29.16 10.85
N GLY A 456 -24.58 -30.06 9.88
CA GLY A 456 -25.35 -29.81 8.67
C GLY A 456 -26.87 -29.68 8.90
N GLN A 457 -27.38 -30.09 10.06
CA GLN A 457 -28.80 -30.05 10.43
C GLN A 457 -29.10 -29.08 11.58
N ALA A 458 -28.07 -28.45 12.16
CA ALA A 458 -28.24 -27.54 13.29
C ALA A 458 -28.73 -26.17 12.82
N GLU A 459 -29.83 -25.70 13.40
CA GLU A 459 -30.42 -24.39 13.07
C GLU A 459 -29.60 -23.21 13.64
N SER A 460 -28.72 -23.47 14.63
CA SER A 460 -27.81 -22.48 15.20
C SER A 460 -26.54 -23.11 15.81
N LEU A 461 -25.47 -22.32 15.93
CA LEU A 461 -24.22 -22.75 16.57
C LEU A 461 -24.42 -23.11 18.06
N ALA A 462 -25.36 -22.44 18.73
CA ALA A 462 -25.73 -22.69 20.11
C ALA A 462 -26.55 -23.98 20.29
N ASP A 463 -27.33 -24.40 19.29
CA ASP A 463 -27.97 -25.74 19.28
C ASP A 463 -26.94 -26.84 19.04
N PHE A 464 -25.98 -26.61 18.15
CA PHE A 464 -24.90 -27.55 17.91
C PHE A 464 -24.00 -27.72 19.15
N ALA A 465 -23.66 -26.61 19.82
CA ALA A 465 -22.88 -26.64 21.08
C ALA A 465 -23.63 -27.40 22.19
N ARG A 466 -24.93 -27.16 22.38
CA ARG A 466 -25.76 -27.92 23.34
C ARG A 466 -25.87 -29.40 23.00
N TRP A 467 -25.88 -29.74 21.70
CA TRP A 467 -25.83 -31.13 21.28
C TRP A 467 -24.46 -31.76 21.59
N ILE A 468 -23.35 -31.06 21.33
CA ILE A 468 -22.00 -31.54 21.71
C ILE A 468 -21.91 -31.77 23.22
N GLU A 469 -22.44 -30.87 24.04
CA GLU A 469 -22.49 -31.01 25.50
C GLU A 469 -23.32 -32.22 25.95
N GLY A 470 -24.34 -32.62 25.19
CA GLY A 470 -25.17 -33.80 25.47
C GLY A 470 -24.72 -35.10 24.79
N ALA A 471 -23.85 -35.03 23.78
CA ALA A 471 -23.42 -36.14 22.93
C ALA A 471 -21.94 -36.49 23.07
N ALA A 472 -21.21 -35.83 23.98
CA ALA A 472 -19.89 -36.28 24.41
C ALA A 472 -20.01 -37.74 24.87
N PRO A 473 -19.26 -38.69 24.27
CA PRO A 473 -19.25 -40.06 24.76
C PRO A 473 -18.72 -40.00 26.19
N THR A 474 -19.48 -40.44 27.17
CA THR A 474 -19.05 -40.53 28.59
C THR A 474 -17.86 -41.47 28.82
N GLU A 475 -17.19 -41.92 27.76
CA GLU A 475 -16.11 -42.90 27.76
C GLU A 475 -14.78 -42.38 27.15
N ILE A 476 -14.70 -41.15 26.62
CA ILE A 476 -13.41 -40.57 26.16
C ILE A 476 -13.13 -39.31 26.96
N GLY A 477 -12.00 -39.30 27.67
CA GLY A 477 -11.59 -38.19 28.53
C GLY A 477 -11.31 -36.91 27.74
N VAL A 478 -11.50 -35.75 28.37
CA VAL A 478 -11.32 -34.43 27.76
C VAL A 478 -9.91 -34.22 27.19
N ASP A 479 -8.91 -34.84 27.80
CA ASP A 479 -7.51 -34.73 27.38
C ASP A 479 -7.24 -35.54 26.09
N GLU A 480 -7.81 -36.74 25.94
CA GLU A 480 -7.67 -37.56 24.73
C GLU A 480 -8.37 -36.92 23.51
N ALA A 481 -9.45 -36.15 23.74
CA ALA A 481 -10.11 -35.40 22.69
C ALA A 481 -9.29 -34.18 22.22
N ALA A 482 -8.46 -33.61 23.09
CA ALA A 482 -7.57 -32.50 22.76
C ALA A 482 -6.37 -32.96 21.92
N ASP A 483 -5.80 -34.12 22.25
CA ASP A 483 -4.66 -34.70 21.53
C ASP A 483 -5.04 -35.13 20.10
N ALA A 484 -6.21 -35.75 19.92
CA ALA A 484 -6.73 -36.10 18.60
C ALA A 484 -6.98 -34.88 17.69
N LEU A 485 -7.33 -33.73 18.29
CA LEU A 485 -7.55 -32.48 17.55
C LEU A 485 -6.21 -31.83 17.14
N ALA A 486 -5.19 -31.94 17.99
CA ALA A 486 -3.84 -31.43 17.71
C ALA A 486 -3.16 -32.21 16.56
N GLU A 487 -3.30 -33.54 16.53
CA GLU A 487 -2.75 -34.37 15.45
C GLU A 487 -3.43 -34.11 14.09
N ALA A 488 -4.75 -33.91 14.09
CA ALA A 488 -5.50 -33.59 12.87
C ALA A 488 -5.05 -32.25 12.25
N LEU A 489 -4.71 -31.26 13.08
CA LEU A 489 -4.19 -29.96 12.63
C LEU A 489 -2.75 -30.07 12.10
N ALA A 490 -1.92 -30.94 12.68
CA ALA A 490 -0.56 -31.18 12.22
C ALA A 490 -0.53 -31.86 10.83
N ALA A 491 -1.42 -32.82 10.59
CA ALA A 491 -1.53 -33.53 9.30
C ALA A 491 -1.99 -32.60 8.15
N VAL A 492 -2.91 -31.67 8.42
CA VAL A 492 -3.36 -30.66 7.46
C VAL A 492 -2.24 -29.68 7.10
N THR A 493 -1.40 -29.35 8.08
CA THR A 493 -0.23 -28.47 7.89
C THR A 493 0.85 -29.12 7.02
N LEU A 494 1.03 -30.46 7.14
CA LEU A 494 1.98 -31.21 6.31
C LEU A 494 1.49 -31.37 4.86
N ALA A 495 0.20 -31.64 4.66
CA ALA A 495 -0.39 -31.76 3.32
C ALA A 495 -0.28 -30.45 2.51
N GLY A 496 -0.34 -29.30 3.18
CA GLY A 496 -0.16 -27.99 2.54
C GLY A 496 1.27 -27.67 2.09
N ARG A 497 2.29 -28.42 2.55
CA ARG A 497 3.71 -28.17 2.21
C ARG A 497 4.24 -29.02 1.04
N SER A 498 3.48 -30.01 0.58
CA SER A 498 3.88 -30.90 -0.53
C SER A 498 3.69 -30.29 -1.92
N ASP A 499 2.99 -29.16 -2.07
CA ASP A 499 2.61 -28.59 -3.37
C ASP A 499 3.61 -27.56 -3.94
N VAL A 500 4.81 -27.42 -3.37
CA VAL A 500 5.75 -26.31 -3.68
C VAL A 500 7.11 -26.76 -4.27
N GLU A 501 7.38 -28.06 -4.42
CA GLU A 501 8.76 -28.55 -4.66
C GLU A 501 9.14 -29.02 -6.09
N ASP A 502 8.47 -28.58 -7.16
CA ASP A 502 8.93 -28.82 -8.54
C ASP A 502 9.03 -27.52 -9.38
N GLY A 503 10.24 -27.00 -9.56
CA GLY A 503 10.56 -25.90 -10.50
C GLY A 503 10.98 -26.39 -11.89
N PRO A 504 11.06 -25.49 -12.90
CA PRO A 504 12.36 -25.36 -13.56
C PRO A 504 12.79 -23.92 -13.93
N THR A 505 14.04 -23.65 -13.56
CA THR A 505 15.11 -22.87 -14.23
C THR A 505 14.79 -22.11 -15.53
N ASP A 506 14.87 -20.77 -15.50
CA ASP A 506 15.63 -19.97 -16.47
C ASP A 506 15.89 -18.54 -15.94
N LEU A 507 17.16 -18.16 -15.85
CA LEU A 507 17.65 -16.89 -15.30
C LEU A 507 17.75 -15.83 -16.39
N ALA A 508 16.67 -15.05 -16.61
CA ALA A 508 16.72 -13.76 -17.32
C ALA A 508 15.40 -12.96 -17.14
N ASP A 509 15.08 -12.56 -15.91
CA ASP A 509 14.17 -11.44 -15.57
C ASP A 509 14.08 -11.40 -14.03
N THR A 510 15.10 -10.84 -13.37
CA THR A 510 15.03 -10.60 -11.92
C THR A 510 14.20 -9.33 -11.64
N ASP A 511 12.88 -9.50 -11.63
CA ASP A 511 11.96 -8.57 -10.98
C ASP A 511 11.95 -8.88 -9.48
N LEU A 512 12.49 -7.95 -8.68
CA LEU A 512 12.39 -7.92 -7.21
C LEU A 512 10.93 -7.60 -6.80
N ALA A 513 10.03 -8.55 -7.00
CA ALA A 513 8.63 -8.44 -6.60
C ALA A 513 8.13 -9.75 -5.95
N ASP A 514 8.53 -9.97 -4.70
CA ASP A 514 7.91 -10.91 -3.75
C ASP A 514 8.38 -10.47 -2.34
N GLU A 515 7.60 -10.35 -1.27
CA GLU A 515 6.26 -10.82 -0.92
C GLU A 515 5.57 -9.75 -0.02
N GLY A 516 4.23 -9.63 -0.07
CA GLY A 516 3.44 -9.27 1.12
C GLY A 516 3.25 -7.80 1.55
N THR A 517 3.77 -6.76 0.87
CA THR A 517 3.31 -5.39 1.17
C THR A 517 1.91 -5.15 0.58
N ALA A 518 0.87 -5.21 1.41
CA ALA A 518 -0.45 -4.70 1.05
C ALA A 518 -0.34 -3.20 0.76
N ARG A 519 -0.22 -2.84 -0.53
CA ARG A 519 -0.23 -1.45 -0.98
C ARG A 519 -1.58 -0.85 -0.55
N LEU A 520 -1.55 0.17 0.31
CA LEU A 520 -2.76 0.94 0.60
C LEU A 520 -3.36 1.41 -0.73
N PRO A 521 -4.65 1.13 -1.01
CA PRO A 521 -5.26 1.54 -2.26
C PRO A 521 -5.19 3.06 -2.36
N PHE A 522 -4.64 3.56 -3.47
CA PHE A 522 -4.61 4.99 -3.74
C PHE A 522 -6.04 5.45 -4.08
N SER A 523 -6.77 5.93 -3.07
CA SER A 523 -8.20 6.22 -3.13
C SER A 523 -8.59 7.12 -4.32
N GLU A 524 -7.82 8.16 -4.59
CA GLU A 524 -8.09 9.11 -5.66
C GLU A 524 -7.96 8.45 -7.04
N GLN A 525 -6.99 7.53 -7.19
CA GLN A 525 -6.85 6.71 -8.39
C GLN A 525 -8.00 5.71 -8.54
N VAL A 526 -8.33 4.98 -7.48
CA VAL A 526 -9.43 4.00 -7.45
C VAL A 526 -10.76 4.69 -7.78
N ASP A 527 -11.06 5.79 -7.10
CA ASP A 527 -12.27 6.57 -7.33
C ASP A 527 -12.31 7.14 -8.74
N PHE A 528 -11.19 7.68 -9.25
CA PHE A 528 -11.12 8.14 -10.64
C PHE A 528 -11.43 7.02 -11.63
N PHE A 529 -10.84 5.84 -11.46
CA PHE A 529 -11.08 4.70 -12.36
C PHE A 529 -12.54 4.20 -12.28
N ARG A 530 -13.06 4.01 -11.05
CA ARG A 530 -14.44 3.53 -10.81
C ARG A 530 -15.51 4.49 -11.31
N ARG A 531 -15.21 5.79 -11.45
CA ARG A 531 -16.13 6.79 -12.02
C ARG A 531 -16.26 6.73 -13.54
N LYS A 532 -15.39 6.00 -14.26
CA LYS A 532 -15.44 5.91 -15.72
C LYS A 532 -16.66 5.12 -16.21
N LEU A 533 -17.11 5.42 -17.43
CA LEU A 533 -18.14 4.67 -18.15
C LEU A 533 -17.47 3.68 -19.10
N SER A 534 -17.90 2.42 -19.10
CA SER A 534 -17.39 1.44 -20.07
C SER A 534 -17.96 1.74 -21.46
N LEU A 535 -17.14 2.13 -22.45
CA LEU A 535 -17.62 2.46 -23.79
C LEU A 535 -17.04 1.50 -24.85
N PRO A 536 -17.88 0.84 -25.67
CA PRO A 536 -17.40 0.03 -26.77
C PRO A 536 -16.80 0.89 -27.88
N THR A 537 -15.57 0.55 -28.29
CA THR A 537 -14.83 1.23 -29.36
C THR A 537 -14.16 0.20 -30.26
N LYS A 538 -13.99 0.56 -31.54
CA LYS A 538 -13.21 -0.25 -32.50
C LYS A 538 -11.73 0.06 -32.37
N ALA A 539 -11.39 1.33 -32.12
CA ALA A 539 -10.03 1.80 -31.90
C ALA A 539 -9.95 2.70 -30.66
N TRP A 540 -8.78 2.76 -30.02
CA TRP A 540 -8.53 3.65 -28.89
C TRP A 540 -8.87 5.11 -29.22
N THR A 541 -8.56 5.54 -30.45
CA THR A 541 -8.77 6.90 -30.94
C THR A 541 -10.22 7.21 -31.35
N ASP A 542 -11.16 6.28 -31.18
CA ASP A 542 -12.59 6.55 -31.37
C ASP A 542 -13.11 7.57 -30.34
N ILE A 543 -12.57 7.51 -29.12
CA ILE A 543 -12.61 8.59 -28.15
C ILE A 543 -11.27 9.34 -28.16
N TRP A 544 -11.27 10.58 -27.70
CA TRP A 544 -10.15 11.49 -27.91
C TRP A 544 -9.76 12.24 -26.64
N GLN A 545 -8.46 12.19 -26.31
CA GLN A 545 -7.84 13.00 -25.23
C GLN A 545 -8.62 12.84 -23.92
N SER A 546 -9.07 13.94 -23.34
CA SER A 546 -9.80 14.01 -22.08
C SER A 546 -11.12 13.23 -22.02
N GLN A 547 -11.63 12.72 -23.14
CA GLN A 547 -12.71 11.73 -23.11
C GLN A 547 -12.29 10.44 -22.39
N HIS A 548 -11.00 10.10 -22.42
CA HIS A 548 -10.45 8.97 -21.67
C HIS A 548 -10.50 9.16 -20.14
N ASP A 549 -10.75 10.37 -19.63
CA ASP A 549 -10.88 10.61 -18.19
C ASP A 549 -12.20 10.08 -17.63
N VAL A 550 -13.21 9.99 -18.48
CA VAL A 550 -14.58 9.61 -18.12
C VAL A 550 -15.02 8.31 -18.79
N ALA A 551 -14.20 7.73 -19.67
CA ALA A 551 -14.51 6.52 -20.41
C ALA A 551 -13.41 5.46 -20.25
N PHE A 552 -13.81 4.25 -19.87
CA PHE A 552 -12.99 3.05 -19.98
C PHE A 552 -13.27 2.39 -21.33
N VAL A 553 -12.21 2.16 -22.11
CA VAL A 553 -12.32 1.58 -23.44
C VAL A 553 -11.23 0.53 -23.66
N VAL A 554 -11.60 -0.55 -24.34
CA VAL A 554 -10.64 -1.53 -24.86
C VAL A 554 -10.93 -1.71 -26.34
N ALA A 555 -9.97 -1.37 -27.20
CA ALA A 555 -10.15 -1.38 -28.65
C ALA A 555 -10.53 -2.77 -29.16
N GLY A 556 -11.69 -2.91 -29.81
CA GLY A 556 -12.18 -4.18 -30.36
C GLY A 556 -12.94 -5.06 -29.37
N ALA A 557 -13.09 -4.65 -28.10
CA ALA A 557 -14.02 -5.28 -27.15
C ALA A 557 -15.38 -4.58 -27.30
N ALA A 558 -16.26 -5.12 -28.14
CA ALA A 558 -17.53 -4.47 -28.51
C ALA A 558 -18.74 -4.96 -27.70
N ARG A 559 -18.60 -6.03 -26.91
CA ARG A 559 -19.66 -6.57 -26.05
C ARG A 559 -19.58 -5.95 -24.66
N ASP A 560 -20.73 -5.57 -24.10
CA ASP A 560 -20.80 -4.90 -22.80
C ASP A 560 -20.32 -5.79 -21.66
N GLU A 561 -20.64 -7.10 -21.67
CA GLU A 561 -20.20 -8.08 -20.67
C GLU A 561 -18.66 -8.23 -20.67
N LEU A 562 -18.05 -8.49 -21.84
CA LEU A 562 -16.60 -8.52 -22.01
C LEU A 562 -15.91 -7.23 -21.50
N LEU A 563 -16.47 -6.05 -21.81
CA LEU A 563 -15.92 -4.79 -21.32
C LEU A 563 -16.08 -4.60 -19.81
N SER A 564 -17.17 -5.11 -19.23
CA SER A 564 -17.41 -5.10 -17.79
C SER A 564 -16.36 -5.95 -17.07
N ASP A 565 -16.09 -7.16 -17.57
CA ASP A 565 -15.13 -8.06 -16.93
C ASP A 565 -13.69 -7.57 -17.10
N LEU A 566 -13.33 -7.07 -18.28
CA LEU A 566 -12.03 -6.43 -18.50
C LEU A 566 -11.84 -5.21 -17.60
N ARG A 567 -12.90 -4.43 -17.38
CA ARG A 567 -12.86 -3.31 -16.42
C ARG A 567 -12.70 -3.81 -14.99
N GLY A 568 -13.40 -4.87 -14.60
CA GLY A 568 -13.27 -5.50 -13.29
C GLY A 568 -11.84 -5.99 -13.03
N ALA A 569 -11.22 -6.64 -14.01
CA ALA A 569 -9.82 -7.07 -13.92
C ALA A 569 -8.85 -5.89 -13.74
N VAL A 570 -9.09 -4.76 -14.40
CA VAL A 570 -8.28 -3.55 -14.21
C VAL A 570 -8.60 -2.85 -12.87
N ASP A 571 -9.86 -2.86 -12.42
CA ASP A 571 -10.24 -2.30 -11.11
C ASP A 571 -9.52 -3.03 -9.99
N ALA A 572 -9.50 -4.37 -10.04
CA ALA A 572 -8.79 -5.16 -9.06
C ALA A 572 -7.27 -4.98 -9.15
N ALA A 573 -6.70 -4.87 -10.36
CA ALA A 573 -5.29 -4.49 -10.51
C ALA A 573 -4.93 -3.15 -9.86
N ILE A 574 -5.86 -2.18 -9.86
CA ILE A 574 -5.68 -0.87 -9.24
C ILE A 574 -5.95 -0.92 -7.72
N ALA A 575 -7.05 -1.54 -7.31
CA ALA A 575 -7.55 -1.53 -5.93
C ALA A 575 -6.79 -2.52 -5.03
N ASP A 576 -6.44 -3.69 -5.56
CA ASP A 576 -5.79 -4.78 -4.81
C ASP A 576 -4.27 -4.81 -5.07
N GLY A 577 -3.78 -3.93 -5.96
CA GLY A 577 -2.36 -3.80 -6.27
C GLY A 577 -1.76 -4.98 -7.04
N GLU A 578 -2.57 -5.70 -7.80
CA GLU A 578 -2.15 -6.92 -8.50
C GLU A 578 -1.02 -6.71 -9.51
N THR A 579 -0.18 -7.73 -9.69
CA THR A 579 0.89 -7.72 -10.70
C THR A 579 0.35 -7.92 -12.12
N LEU A 580 1.16 -7.58 -13.13
CA LEU A 580 0.84 -7.86 -14.53
C LEU A 580 0.61 -9.36 -14.77
N ALA A 581 1.29 -10.24 -14.04
CA ALA A 581 1.11 -11.69 -14.11
C ALA A 581 -0.28 -12.12 -13.61
N SER A 582 -0.73 -11.59 -12.47
CA SER A 582 -2.08 -11.82 -11.94
C SER A 582 -3.16 -11.29 -12.89
N PHE A 583 -2.99 -10.07 -13.41
CA PHE A 583 -3.89 -9.51 -14.40
C PHE A 583 -3.96 -10.37 -15.67
N ARG A 584 -2.83 -10.91 -16.14
CA ARG A 584 -2.77 -11.80 -17.31
C ARG A 584 -3.59 -13.07 -17.11
N ARG A 585 -3.51 -13.70 -15.93
CA ARG A 585 -4.33 -14.91 -15.63
C ARG A 585 -5.83 -14.61 -15.73
N ARG A 586 -6.28 -13.49 -15.16
CA ARG A 586 -7.69 -13.07 -15.26
C ARG A 586 -8.09 -12.72 -16.69
N PHE A 587 -7.23 -11.99 -17.40
CA PHE A 587 -7.45 -11.64 -18.79
C PHE A 587 -7.65 -12.88 -19.66
N ASP A 588 -6.81 -13.91 -19.49
CA ASP A 588 -6.93 -15.15 -20.26
C ASP A 588 -8.26 -15.87 -19.96
N GLY A 589 -8.69 -15.90 -18.69
CA GLY A 589 -10.00 -16.42 -18.29
C GLY A 589 -11.15 -15.69 -18.98
N ILE A 590 -11.14 -14.34 -18.95
CA ILE A 590 -12.15 -13.50 -19.59
C ILE A 590 -12.18 -13.72 -21.12
N VAL A 591 -11.01 -13.81 -21.75
CA VAL A 591 -10.91 -14.07 -23.20
C VAL A 591 -11.53 -15.42 -23.56
N ALA A 592 -11.23 -16.46 -22.77
CA ALA A 592 -11.74 -17.81 -22.97
C ALA A 592 -13.26 -17.87 -22.79
N GLU A 593 -13.78 -17.26 -21.72
CA GLU A 593 -15.21 -17.20 -21.41
C GLU A 593 -16.02 -16.51 -22.50
N HIS A 594 -15.53 -15.36 -22.99
CA HIS A 594 -16.24 -14.56 -23.99
C HIS A 594 -15.98 -14.99 -25.45
N GLY A 595 -15.04 -15.91 -25.66
CA GLY A 595 -14.59 -16.33 -26.99
C GLY A 595 -14.03 -15.16 -27.83
N TRP A 596 -13.34 -14.23 -27.19
CA TRP A 596 -12.93 -12.97 -27.83
C TRP A 596 -11.62 -13.12 -28.62
N SER A 597 -11.71 -13.01 -29.95
CA SER A 597 -10.52 -12.91 -30.82
C SER A 597 -10.03 -11.46 -30.90
N HIS A 598 -8.75 -11.24 -30.63
CA HIS A 598 -8.15 -9.91 -30.58
C HIS A 598 -6.86 -9.78 -31.38
N SER A 599 -6.52 -8.57 -31.80
CA SER A 599 -5.28 -8.27 -32.52
C SER A 599 -4.09 -8.01 -31.59
N GLY A 600 -2.90 -8.43 -32.02
CA GLY A 600 -1.66 -8.36 -31.24
C GLY A 600 -1.49 -9.56 -30.28
N GLY A 601 -0.23 -9.91 -29.99
CA GLY A 601 0.08 -11.00 -29.06
C GLY A 601 -0.45 -10.72 -27.65
N ARG A 602 -0.83 -11.78 -26.92
CA ARG A 602 -1.39 -11.74 -25.56
C ARG A 602 -0.55 -10.87 -24.62
N ASP A 603 0.77 -11.03 -24.63
CA ASP A 603 1.67 -10.29 -23.73
C ASP A 603 1.75 -8.80 -24.03
N TRP A 604 1.73 -8.42 -25.31
CA TRP A 604 1.69 -7.02 -25.73
C TRP A 604 0.35 -6.40 -25.31
N ARG A 605 -0.76 -7.09 -25.59
CA ARG A 605 -2.10 -6.57 -25.37
C ARG A 605 -2.40 -6.37 -23.89
N THR A 606 -2.08 -7.36 -23.06
CA THR A 606 -2.24 -7.27 -21.59
C THR A 606 -1.40 -6.15 -21.01
N ARG A 607 -0.14 -6.00 -21.44
CA ARG A 607 0.75 -4.90 -21.01
C ARG A 607 0.19 -3.53 -21.34
N ILE A 608 -0.40 -3.36 -22.53
CA ILE A 608 -1.01 -2.10 -22.96
C ILE A 608 -2.26 -1.78 -22.14
N ILE A 609 -3.18 -2.73 -21.97
CA ILE A 609 -4.43 -2.52 -21.22
C ILE A 609 -4.11 -2.21 -19.75
N TYR A 610 -3.30 -3.06 -19.11
CA TYR A 610 -2.87 -2.91 -17.72
C TYR A 610 -2.11 -1.58 -17.52
N GLY A 611 -1.02 -1.38 -18.26
CA GLY A 611 -0.11 -0.27 -18.05
C GLY A 611 -0.73 1.10 -18.36
N THR A 612 -1.58 1.20 -19.38
CA THR A 612 -2.21 2.47 -19.77
C THR A 612 -3.27 2.90 -18.75
N ASN A 613 -4.10 1.96 -18.28
CA ASN A 613 -5.13 2.27 -17.28
C ASN A 613 -4.52 2.55 -15.91
N LEU A 614 -3.54 1.75 -15.47
CA LEU A 614 -2.84 1.97 -14.20
C LEU A 614 -2.20 3.37 -14.15
N ARG A 615 -1.46 3.75 -15.20
CA ARG A 615 -0.75 5.04 -15.21
C ARG A 615 -1.67 6.24 -15.39
N SER A 616 -2.63 6.17 -16.31
CA SER A 616 -3.55 7.30 -16.52
C SER A 616 -4.45 7.55 -15.31
N SER A 617 -4.87 6.49 -14.60
CA SER A 617 -5.62 6.62 -13.35
C SER A 617 -4.76 7.11 -12.20
N TYR A 618 -3.52 6.60 -12.05
CA TYR A 618 -2.56 7.09 -11.06
C TYR A 618 -2.27 8.58 -11.25
N SER A 619 -1.95 9.01 -12.49
CA SER A 619 -1.73 10.41 -12.83
C SER A 619 -2.95 11.29 -12.53
N ALA A 620 -4.16 10.79 -12.75
CA ALA A 620 -5.38 11.54 -12.43
C ALA A 620 -5.62 11.68 -10.92
N GLY A 621 -5.35 10.64 -10.15
CA GLY A 621 -5.38 10.72 -8.68
C GLY A 621 -4.31 11.69 -8.17
N ARG A 622 -3.11 11.64 -8.75
CA ARG A 622 -2.03 12.58 -8.41
C ARG A 622 -2.41 14.01 -8.77
N TRP A 623 -3.06 14.23 -9.91
CA TRP A 623 -3.59 15.55 -10.26
C TRP A 623 -4.49 16.08 -9.13
N GLU A 624 -5.46 15.30 -8.65
CA GLU A 624 -6.34 15.69 -7.54
C GLU A 624 -5.56 16.08 -6.27
N GLN A 625 -4.61 15.24 -5.84
CA GLN A 625 -3.74 15.55 -4.69
C GLN A 625 -2.91 16.82 -4.89
N MET A 626 -2.36 17.00 -6.09
CA MET A 626 -1.54 18.16 -6.44
C MET A 626 -2.35 19.45 -6.41
N GLN A 627 -3.63 19.40 -6.80
CA GLN A 627 -4.53 20.56 -6.70
C GLN A 627 -4.79 20.94 -5.24
N ALA A 628 -4.91 19.97 -4.33
CA ALA A 628 -5.13 20.24 -2.90
C ALA A 628 -3.93 20.98 -2.27
N VAL A 629 -2.70 20.67 -2.67
CA VAL A 629 -1.48 21.28 -2.13
C VAL A 629 -0.96 22.47 -2.93
N LYS A 630 -1.58 22.78 -4.09
CA LYS A 630 -1.11 23.77 -5.07
C LYS A 630 -0.77 25.14 -4.47
N ARG A 631 -1.53 25.61 -3.47
CA ARG A 631 -1.26 26.88 -2.78
C ARG A 631 0.10 26.90 -2.09
N SER A 632 0.47 25.79 -1.45
CA SER A 632 1.73 25.64 -0.70
C SER A 632 2.88 25.13 -1.58
N ARG A 633 2.57 24.46 -2.68
CA ARG A 633 3.53 23.86 -3.62
C ARG A 633 3.18 24.22 -5.07
N PRO A 634 3.33 25.51 -5.47
CA PRO A 634 2.86 26.01 -6.75
C PRO A 634 3.79 25.71 -7.94
N PHE A 635 4.95 25.09 -7.72
CA PHE A 635 5.89 24.75 -8.79
C PHE A 635 5.84 23.24 -9.05
N TRP A 636 5.82 22.84 -10.30
CA TRP A 636 5.74 21.44 -10.71
C TRP A 636 6.96 21.06 -11.53
N ARG A 637 7.59 19.94 -11.18
CA ARG A 637 8.78 19.40 -11.85
C ARG A 637 8.40 18.18 -12.67
N TYR A 638 8.72 18.21 -13.97
CA TYR A 638 8.56 17.03 -14.83
C TYR A 638 9.68 16.03 -14.52
N ARG A 639 9.31 14.76 -14.34
CA ARG A 639 10.26 13.68 -14.09
C ARG A 639 10.13 12.56 -15.12
N HIS A 640 11.25 12.17 -15.69
CA HIS A 640 11.38 10.96 -16.48
C HIS A 640 11.83 9.80 -15.57
N SER A 641 11.18 8.64 -15.68
CA SER A 641 11.56 7.46 -14.89
C SER A 641 12.73 6.72 -15.56
N PRO A 642 13.82 6.45 -14.83
CA PRO A 642 14.97 5.71 -15.35
C PRO A 642 14.62 4.25 -15.69
N ALA A 643 13.52 3.71 -15.18
CA ALA A 643 13.02 2.37 -15.50
C ALA A 643 12.43 2.24 -16.93
N SER A 644 12.46 3.31 -17.73
CA SER A 644 12.01 3.29 -19.12
C SER A 644 13.10 2.68 -20.02
N VAL A 645 12.91 1.43 -20.45
CA VAL A 645 13.87 0.71 -21.33
C VAL A 645 14.10 1.42 -22.67
N THR A 646 13.07 2.06 -23.23
CA THR A 646 13.15 2.83 -24.49
C THR A 646 12.61 4.26 -24.27
N PRO A 647 13.41 5.15 -23.66
CA PRO A 647 12.96 6.48 -23.30
C PRO A 647 12.82 7.37 -24.55
N ARG A 648 11.76 8.18 -24.60
CA ARG A 648 11.59 9.16 -25.68
C ARG A 648 12.54 10.33 -25.42
N GLU A 649 13.39 10.68 -26.39
CA GLU A 649 14.40 11.74 -26.26
C GLU A 649 13.83 13.05 -25.69
N ARG A 650 12.66 13.48 -26.19
CA ARG A 650 11.99 14.69 -25.69
C ARG A 650 11.58 14.60 -24.22
N HIS A 651 11.19 13.41 -23.74
CA HIS A 651 10.80 13.23 -22.34
C HIS A 651 12.02 13.26 -21.42
N VAL A 652 13.17 12.76 -21.89
CA VAL A 652 14.46 12.90 -21.20
C VAL A 652 14.89 14.36 -21.17
N ALA A 653 14.74 15.09 -22.29
CA ALA A 653 15.05 16.51 -22.37
C ALA A 653 14.17 17.39 -21.45
N TRP A 654 12.97 16.92 -21.09
CA TRP A 654 12.09 17.61 -20.14
C TRP A 654 12.35 17.20 -18.68
N ASP A 655 13.17 16.18 -18.41
CA ASP A 655 13.45 15.74 -17.05
C ASP A 655 14.12 16.84 -16.23
N GLY A 656 13.58 17.10 -15.04
CA GLY A 656 14.05 18.16 -14.15
C GLY A 656 13.52 19.56 -14.48
N MET A 657 12.81 19.76 -15.59
CA MET A 657 12.17 21.04 -15.93
C MET A 657 11.10 21.41 -14.90
N VAL A 658 11.12 22.64 -14.41
CA VAL A 658 10.24 23.17 -13.37
C VAL A 658 9.39 24.32 -13.93
N LEU A 659 8.09 24.13 -14.00
CA LEU A 659 7.12 25.15 -14.44
C LEU A 659 6.16 25.51 -13.31
N HIS A 660 5.48 26.65 -13.42
CA HIS A 660 4.39 26.97 -12.49
C HIS A 660 3.22 25.99 -12.70
N ALA A 661 2.48 25.65 -11.64
CA ALA A 661 1.34 24.73 -11.68
C ALA A 661 0.18 25.22 -12.59
N ASP A 662 0.12 26.52 -12.87
CA ASP A 662 -0.85 27.14 -13.79
C ASP A 662 -0.35 27.26 -15.23
N ASP A 663 0.88 26.84 -15.51
CA ASP A 663 1.45 26.96 -16.84
C ASP A 663 0.58 26.21 -17.88
N PRO A 664 0.22 26.85 -19.02
CA PRO A 664 -0.58 26.21 -20.06
C PRO A 664 0.04 24.92 -20.62
N TRP A 665 1.35 24.73 -20.54
CA TRP A 665 2.06 23.55 -21.04
C TRP A 665 1.55 22.24 -20.39
N TRP A 666 1.18 22.29 -19.11
CA TRP A 666 0.57 21.17 -18.38
C TRP A 666 -0.80 20.75 -18.91
N ARG A 667 -1.43 21.55 -19.79
CA ARG A 667 -2.71 21.15 -20.43
C ARG A 667 -2.54 19.92 -21.32
N THR A 668 -1.37 19.75 -21.94
CA THR A 668 -1.14 18.72 -22.96
C THR A 668 0.03 17.80 -22.67
N HIS A 669 0.94 18.18 -21.77
CA HIS A 669 2.17 17.43 -21.47
C HIS A 669 2.22 16.87 -20.04
N TYR A 670 1.11 16.90 -19.30
CA TYR A 670 1.02 16.22 -18.02
C TYR A 670 0.88 14.71 -18.24
N PRO A 671 1.79 13.86 -17.73
CA PRO A 671 1.80 12.43 -17.99
C PRO A 671 0.50 11.71 -17.59
N ALA A 672 0.14 10.58 -18.21
CA ALA A 672 0.91 9.84 -19.20
C ALA A 672 0.86 10.48 -20.61
N ASN A 673 2.02 10.66 -21.22
CA ASN A 673 2.20 11.36 -22.51
C ASN A 673 2.15 10.44 -23.73
N GLY A 674 1.94 9.14 -23.52
CA GLY A 674 1.86 8.15 -24.58
C GLY A 674 1.93 6.70 -24.10
N TRP A 675 1.93 5.78 -25.06
CA TRP A 675 1.99 4.34 -24.78
C TRP A 675 3.29 3.99 -24.05
N GLY A 676 3.21 3.28 -22.93
CA GLY A 676 4.39 2.88 -22.15
C GLY A 676 5.13 4.04 -21.47
N CYS A 677 4.56 5.26 -21.40
CA CYS A 677 5.19 6.39 -20.71
C CYS A 677 5.26 6.14 -19.18
N ASN A 678 6.44 6.24 -18.58
CA ASN A 678 6.68 6.11 -17.13
C ASN A 678 6.94 7.46 -16.43
N CYS A 679 6.73 8.58 -17.14
CA CYS A 679 7.00 9.91 -16.61
C CYS A 679 5.96 10.30 -15.55
N TYR A 680 6.35 11.15 -14.60
CA TYR A 680 5.50 11.65 -13.52
C TYR A 680 5.82 13.11 -13.20
N VAL A 681 5.03 13.73 -12.33
CA VAL A 681 5.21 15.13 -11.92
C VAL A 681 5.30 15.23 -10.41
N GLU A 682 6.28 15.99 -9.94
CA GLU A 682 6.49 16.30 -8.52
C GLU A 682 6.06 17.73 -8.23
N THR A 683 5.46 17.96 -7.06
CA THR A 683 5.19 19.32 -6.59
C THR A 683 6.37 19.82 -5.76
N LEU A 684 6.71 21.09 -5.93
CA LEU A 684 7.80 21.77 -5.28
C LEU A 684 7.27 23.02 -4.58
N SER A 685 7.75 23.27 -3.36
CA SER A 685 7.58 24.55 -2.68
C SER A 685 8.61 25.56 -3.17
N ARG A 686 8.45 26.85 -2.81
CA ARG A 686 9.49 27.86 -3.09
C ARG A 686 10.85 27.46 -2.49
N ARG A 687 10.85 26.84 -1.32
CA ARG A 687 12.07 26.35 -0.68
C ARG A 687 12.74 25.24 -1.48
N ASP A 688 11.95 24.32 -2.02
CA ASP A 688 12.49 23.22 -2.83
C ASP A 688 13.07 23.75 -4.14
N LEU A 689 12.44 24.77 -4.75
CA LEU A 689 12.97 25.47 -5.91
C LEU A 689 14.33 26.13 -5.61
N ASN A 690 14.44 26.83 -4.48
CA ASN A 690 15.70 27.45 -4.05
C ASN A 690 16.78 26.39 -3.77
N ARG A 691 16.43 25.21 -3.23
CA ARG A 691 17.37 24.10 -3.03
C ARG A 691 17.91 23.54 -4.35
N LEU A 692 17.14 23.66 -5.43
CA LEU A 692 17.60 23.34 -6.79
C LEU A 692 18.46 24.45 -7.41
N GLY A 693 18.77 25.51 -6.66
CA GLY A 693 19.53 26.66 -7.15
C GLY A 693 18.75 27.52 -8.15
N LYS A 694 17.41 27.46 -8.13
CA LYS A 694 16.54 28.21 -9.05
C LYS A 694 15.81 29.34 -8.33
N ASP A 695 15.90 30.54 -8.88
CA ASP A 695 15.18 31.73 -8.37
C ASP A 695 13.73 31.82 -8.92
N GLY A 696 13.43 31.06 -9.97
CA GLY A 696 12.15 31.08 -10.68
C GLY A 696 11.88 29.77 -11.44
N THR A 697 10.75 29.73 -12.13
CA THR A 697 10.41 28.63 -13.03
C THR A 697 11.19 28.74 -14.33
N ASP A 698 11.44 27.60 -14.97
CA ASP A 698 12.00 27.56 -16.33
C ASP A 698 10.98 28.11 -17.35
N GLU A 699 11.47 28.43 -18.54
CA GLU A 699 10.61 28.79 -19.67
C GLU A 699 10.05 27.51 -20.33
N ALA A 700 8.74 27.45 -20.52
CA ALA A 700 8.09 26.31 -21.14
C ALA A 700 8.52 26.16 -22.62
N PRO A 701 8.85 24.94 -23.10
CA PRO A 701 9.17 24.71 -24.49
C PRO A 701 8.04 25.14 -25.43
N PRO A 702 8.35 25.64 -26.64
CA PRO A 702 7.33 26.06 -27.59
C PRO A 702 6.40 24.89 -27.96
N LEU A 703 5.10 25.17 -27.97
CA LEU A 703 4.07 24.17 -28.28
C LEU A 703 4.00 23.93 -29.79
N ASN A 704 4.88 23.07 -30.28
CA ASN A 704 4.90 22.62 -31.67
C ASN A 704 3.89 21.50 -31.90
N TRP A 705 3.22 21.53 -33.04
CA TRP A 705 2.18 20.57 -33.42
C TRP A 705 2.59 19.81 -34.66
N ARG A 706 2.37 18.49 -34.63
CA ARG A 706 2.55 17.61 -35.78
C ARG A 706 1.22 16.99 -36.21
N GLU A 707 1.10 16.75 -37.51
CA GLU A 707 -0.02 16.01 -38.07
C GLU A 707 0.29 14.51 -38.07
N VAL A 708 -0.66 13.71 -37.58
CA VAL A 708 -0.54 12.26 -37.50
C VAL A 708 -1.80 11.64 -38.07
N THR A 709 -1.68 10.64 -38.92
CA THR A 709 -2.83 9.85 -39.38
C THR A 709 -3.13 8.76 -38.36
N VAL A 710 -4.34 8.75 -37.81
CA VAL A 710 -4.82 7.71 -36.89
C VAL A 710 -5.93 6.87 -37.52
N GLY A 711 -5.96 5.58 -37.15
CA GLY A 711 -6.89 4.60 -37.70
C GLY A 711 -6.42 3.99 -39.02
N ALA A 712 -7.14 2.97 -39.50
CA ALA A 712 -6.86 2.26 -40.75
C ALA A 712 -8.10 2.24 -41.66
N GLY A 713 -7.86 2.13 -42.97
CA GLY A 713 -8.93 2.01 -43.98
C GLY A 713 -9.82 3.25 -44.12
N PRO A 714 -11.11 3.11 -44.48
CA PRO A 714 -12.04 4.24 -44.70
C PRO A 714 -12.30 5.15 -43.49
N GLY A 715 -11.85 4.73 -42.30
CA GLY A 715 -11.98 5.46 -41.04
C GLY A 715 -10.75 6.30 -40.67
N ALA A 716 -9.66 6.22 -41.44
CA ALA A 716 -8.45 6.98 -41.16
C ALA A 716 -8.71 8.50 -41.12
N ARG A 717 -8.05 9.18 -40.18
CA ARG A 717 -8.16 10.63 -40.03
C ARG A 717 -6.85 11.25 -39.60
N THR A 718 -6.51 12.39 -40.21
CA THR A 718 -5.40 13.22 -39.75
C THR A 718 -5.83 14.00 -38.52
N VAL A 719 -4.99 13.97 -37.49
CA VAL A 719 -5.17 14.65 -36.21
C VAL A 719 -3.92 15.43 -35.88
N ARG A 720 -4.08 16.58 -35.22
CA ARG A 720 -2.96 17.39 -34.72
C ARG A 720 -2.66 16.99 -33.29
N VAL A 721 -1.40 16.69 -33.01
CA VAL A 721 -0.92 16.34 -31.67
C VAL A 721 0.34 17.15 -31.35
N PRO A 722 0.59 17.50 -30.08
CA PRO A 722 1.84 18.14 -29.69
C PRO A 722 3.04 17.23 -29.96
N ASP A 723 4.18 17.84 -30.22
CA ASP A 723 5.44 17.11 -30.34
C ASP A 723 5.79 16.36 -29.05
N GLY A 724 6.26 15.11 -29.19
CA GLY A 724 6.58 14.26 -28.05
C GLY A 724 5.37 13.64 -27.33
N ILE A 725 4.14 13.90 -27.80
CA ILE A 725 2.91 13.32 -27.26
C ILE A 725 2.27 12.36 -28.29
N ASP A 726 1.79 11.20 -27.81
CA ASP A 726 1.11 10.23 -28.68
C ASP A 726 -0.37 10.63 -28.91
N PRO A 727 -0.96 10.24 -30.07
CA PRO A 727 -2.38 10.48 -30.34
C PRO A 727 -3.30 9.94 -29.24
N GLY A 728 -4.15 10.83 -28.70
CA GLY A 728 -5.09 10.51 -27.62
C GLY A 728 -4.57 10.79 -26.20
N PHE A 729 -3.29 11.14 -26.02
CA PHE A 729 -2.68 11.45 -24.72
C PHE A 729 -2.43 12.96 -24.49
N GLY A 730 -2.81 13.81 -25.45
CA GLY A 730 -2.62 15.27 -25.38
C GLY A 730 -3.59 15.99 -24.43
N HIS A 731 -3.73 15.50 -23.20
CA HIS A 731 -4.50 16.13 -22.11
C HIS A 731 -3.87 15.76 -20.76
N ALA A 732 -4.20 16.50 -19.71
CA ALA A 732 -3.88 16.10 -18.34
C ALA A 732 -4.96 15.19 -17.76
N PRO A 733 -4.66 13.92 -17.41
CA PRO A 733 -5.63 13.04 -16.77
C PRO A 733 -6.17 13.62 -15.46
N GLY A 734 -7.48 13.52 -15.24
CA GLY A 734 -8.14 14.02 -14.02
C GLY A 734 -8.47 15.52 -14.05
N ARG A 735 -7.99 16.26 -15.06
CA ARG A 735 -8.26 17.69 -15.20
C ARG A 735 -9.64 17.99 -15.78
N ALA A 736 -10.13 17.14 -16.67
CA ALA A 736 -11.21 17.52 -17.58
C ALA A 736 -12.59 17.07 -17.09
N SER A 737 -13.53 18.02 -16.96
CA SER A 737 -14.97 17.69 -16.94
C SER A 737 -15.48 17.53 -18.38
N GLN A 738 -15.19 16.38 -18.99
CA GLN A 738 -15.68 16.01 -20.33
C GLN A 738 -16.74 14.90 -20.33
N LEU A 739 -17.40 14.72 -19.19
CA LEU A 739 -18.45 13.72 -19.02
C LEU A 739 -19.55 13.86 -20.10
N GLY A 740 -20.00 15.08 -20.41
CA GLY A 740 -21.00 15.30 -21.46
C GLY A 740 -20.59 14.74 -22.83
N ALA A 741 -19.34 14.99 -23.24
CA ALA A 741 -18.85 14.55 -24.55
C ALA A 741 -18.74 13.02 -24.64
N ALA A 742 -18.36 12.35 -23.54
CA ALA A 742 -18.33 10.90 -23.46
C ALA A 742 -19.74 10.28 -23.42
N VAL A 743 -20.68 10.90 -22.71
CA VAL A 743 -22.10 10.51 -22.72
C VAL A 743 -22.67 10.60 -24.13
N ARG A 744 -22.41 11.70 -24.86
CA ARG A 744 -22.79 11.78 -26.28
C ARG A 744 -22.13 10.73 -27.14
N HIS A 745 -20.85 10.42 -26.91
CA HIS A 745 -20.18 9.36 -27.65
C HIS A 745 -20.87 8.01 -27.41
N ARG A 746 -21.27 7.70 -26.17
CA ARG A 746 -22.06 6.51 -25.85
C ARG A 746 -23.40 6.49 -26.59
N ILE A 747 -24.14 7.60 -26.56
CA ILE A 747 -25.41 7.75 -27.29
C ILE A 747 -25.19 7.53 -28.79
N ARG A 748 -24.12 8.09 -29.36
CA ARG A 748 -23.77 7.91 -30.78
C ARG A 748 -23.37 6.49 -31.11
N SER A 749 -22.56 5.84 -30.26
CA SER A 749 -22.12 4.45 -30.46
C SER A 749 -23.28 3.46 -30.40
N ALA A 750 -24.36 3.80 -29.69
CA ALA A 750 -25.61 3.06 -29.70
C ALA A 750 -26.27 2.97 -31.10
N ILE A 751 -25.87 3.77 -32.09
CA ILE A 751 -26.26 3.61 -33.50
C ILE A 751 -25.79 2.26 -34.07
N GLN A 752 -24.66 1.73 -33.58
CA GLN A 752 -24.05 0.51 -34.12
C GLN A 752 -24.60 -0.76 -33.45
N LEU A 753 -25.44 -0.63 -32.42
CA LEU A 753 -26.01 -1.74 -31.68
C LEU A 753 -27.45 -2.01 -32.14
N PRO A 754 -27.95 -3.26 -32.03
CA PRO A 754 -29.37 -3.55 -32.19
C PRO A 754 -30.22 -2.61 -31.32
N PRO A 755 -31.32 -2.02 -31.83
CA PRO A 755 -32.06 -0.96 -31.14
C PRO A 755 -32.48 -1.29 -29.69
N GLY A 756 -32.79 -2.55 -29.40
CA GLY A 756 -33.12 -3.01 -28.04
C GLY A 756 -31.93 -2.95 -27.08
N LEU A 757 -30.73 -3.34 -27.52
CA LEU A 757 -29.50 -3.23 -26.72
C LEU A 757 -29.04 -1.77 -26.62
N ALA A 758 -29.12 -1.04 -27.73
CA ALA A 758 -28.80 0.39 -27.82
C ALA A 758 -29.61 1.23 -26.83
N SER A 759 -30.92 0.99 -26.74
CA SER A 759 -31.83 1.76 -25.87
C SER A 759 -31.61 1.47 -24.39
N ARG A 760 -31.34 0.22 -24.00
CA ARG A 760 -31.00 -0.14 -22.61
C ARG A 760 -29.71 0.53 -22.17
N GLY A 761 -28.63 0.40 -22.96
CA GLY A 761 -27.33 0.98 -22.61
C GLY A 761 -27.33 2.52 -22.53
N VAL A 762 -28.16 3.20 -23.33
CA VAL A 762 -28.35 4.66 -23.26
C VAL A 762 -29.24 5.06 -22.09
N ALA A 763 -30.36 4.35 -21.87
CA ALA A 763 -31.29 4.62 -20.77
C ALA A 763 -30.61 4.44 -19.41
N GLU A 764 -29.85 3.36 -19.20
CA GLU A 764 -29.07 3.13 -17.97
C GLU A 764 -28.06 4.25 -17.71
N THR A 765 -27.44 4.79 -18.76
CA THR A 765 -26.48 5.90 -18.61
C THR A 765 -27.18 7.19 -18.22
N LEU A 766 -28.31 7.50 -18.86
CA LEU A 766 -29.06 8.73 -18.61
C LEU A 766 -29.91 8.68 -17.34
N ALA A 767 -30.18 7.48 -16.79
CA ALA A 767 -30.79 7.30 -15.48
C ALA A 767 -29.87 7.76 -14.34
N LEU A 768 -28.55 7.81 -14.57
CA LEU A 768 -27.59 8.30 -13.58
C LEU A 768 -27.62 9.86 -13.56
N PRO A 769 -27.77 10.50 -12.37
CA PRO A 769 -27.89 11.96 -12.28
C PRO A 769 -26.70 12.73 -12.87
N ARG A 770 -25.47 12.21 -12.72
CA ARG A 770 -24.23 12.87 -13.19
C ARG A 770 -24.13 12.91 -14.72
N PRO A 771 -24.21 11.77 -15.45
CA PRO A 771 -24.28 11.77 -16.92
C PRO A 771 -25.36 12.67 -17.51
N LEU A 772 -26.59 12.64 -16.96
CA LEU A 772 -27.69 13.45 -17.44
C LEU A 772 -27.43 14.95 -17.23
N SER A 773 -26.91 15.32 -16.06
CA SER A 773 -26.55 16.71 -15.75
C SER A 773 -25.45 17.22 -16.69
N ALA A 774 -24.42 16.40 -16.94
CA ALA A 774 -23.31 16.77 -17.83
C ALA A 774 -23.77 16.94 -19.29
N LEU A 775 -24.63 16.05 -19.80
CA LEU A 775 -25.24 16.20 -21.11
C LEU A 775 -26.11 17.47 -21.18
N SER A 776 -26.87 17.76 -20.12
CA SER A 776 -27.73 18.94 -20.02
C SER A 776 -26.93 20.24 -19.97
N GLU A 777 -25.78 20.28 -19.29
CA GLU A 777 -24.86 21.42 -19.31
C GLU A 777 -24.26 21.65 -20.69
N GLU A 778 -23.80 20.58 -21.35
CA GLU A 778 -23.21 20.68 -22.68
C GLU A 778 -24.26 21.12 -23.72
N TRP A 779 -25.49 20.62 -23.62
CA TRP A 779 -26.64 21.08 -24.38
C TRP A 779 -26.89 22.57 -24.20
N ARG A 780 -26.97 23.06 -22.95
CA ARG A 780 -27.15 24.48 -22.64
C ARG A 780 -26.04 25.34 -23.25
N ARG A 781 -24.79 24.89 -23.16
CA ARG A 781 -23.63 25.59 -23.75
C ARG A 781 -23.72 25.64 -25.27
N TRP A 782 -23.96 24.50 -25.92
CA TRP A 782 -24.07 24.41 -27.39
C TRP A 782 -25.24 25.24 -27.94
N ARG A 783 -26.37 25.29 -27.21
CA ARG A 783 -27.56 26.09 -27.56
C ARG A 783 -27.30 27.59 -27.50
N ARG A 784 -26.53 28.05 -26.50
CA ARG A 784 -26.26 29.47 -26.25
C ARG A 784 -25.08 30.00 -27.09
N ASP A 785 -24.11 29.15 -27.41
CA ASP A 785 -22.99 29.51 -28.27
C ASP A 785 -23.45 29.55 -29.74
N ARG A 786 -23.54 30.77 -30.29
CA ARG A 786 -24.00 31.03 -31.67
C ARG A 786 -22.86 31.17 -32.68
N ASP A 787 -21.62 31.42 -32.23
CA ASP A 787 -20.51 31.82 -33.11
C ASP A 787 -19.30 30.85 -33.08
N GLY A 788 -19.27 29.82 -32.21
CA GLY A 788 -18.05 29.06 -31.96
C GLY A 788 -18.06 27.52 -32.06
N ALA A 789 -19.21 26.83 -32.11
CA ALA A 789 -19.18 25.37 -31.96
C ALA A 789 -18.84 24.62 -33.27
N PRO A 790 -17.86 23.69 -33.28
CA PRO A 790 -17.43 22.95 -34.47
C PRO A 790 -18.43 21.86 -34.97
N VAL A 791 -19.59 21.69 -34.31
CA VAL A 791 -20.55 20.62 -34.61
C VAL A 791 -21.94 21.20 -34.90
N ASP A 792 -22.44 20.98 -36.12
CA ASP A 792 -23.75 21.46 -36.60
C ASP A 792 -24.94 20.65 -36.05
N MET A 793 -24.64 19.51 -35.42
CA MET A 793 -25.59 18.55 -34.85
C MET A 793 -25.19 18.19 -33.43
N MET A 794 -26.17 17.95 -32.57
CA MET A 794 -25.97 17.53 -31.18
C MET A 794 -26.78 16.25 -30.87
N GLU A 795 -26.15 15.27 -30.23
CA GLU A 795 -26.84 14.17 -29.56
C GLU A 795 -27.44 14.66 -28.24
N VAL A 796 -28.76 14.53 -28.07
CA VAL A 796 -29.50 15.12 -26.94
C VAL A 796 -30.24 14.10 -26.08
N GLY A 797 -30.28 12.84 -26.50
CA GLY A 797 -30.89 11.76 -25.71
C GLY A 797 -30.99 10.44 -26.48
N GLY A 798 -31.73 9.49 -25.92
CA GLY A 798 -32.07 8.24 -26.59
C GLY A 798 -33.51 7.82 -26.30
N LEU A 799 -34.07 6.95 -27.15
CA LEU A 799 -35.39 6.34 -26.96
C LEU A 799 -35.30 5.21 -25.92
N SER A 800 -36.30 5.10 -25.05
CA SER A 800 -36.39 4.05 -24.03
C SER A 800 -36.65 2.67 -24.64
N ALA A 801 -36.23 1.61 -23.94
CA ALA A 801 -36.44 0.23 -24.41
C ALA A 801 -37.93 -0.10 -24.62
N GLU A 802 -38.81 0.40 -23.74
CA GLU A 802 -40.26 0.25 -23.86
C GLU A 802 -40.79 0.83 -25.19
N VAL A 803 -40.32 2.03 -25.57
CA VAL A 803 -40.72 2.67 -26.83
C VAL A 803 -40.18 1.90 -28.03
N VAL A 804 -38.93 1.42 -27.97
CA VAL A 804 -38.32 0.62 -29.04
C VAL A 804 -39.07 -0.70 -29.23
N ASP A 805 -39.37 -1.42 -28.15
CA ASP A 805 -40.09 -2.70 -28.20
C ASP A 805 -41.54 -2.51 -28.67
N ALA A 806 -42.20 -1.42 -28.23
CA ALA A 806 -43.54 -1.07 -28.70
C ALA A 806 -43.59 -0.75 -30.21
N LEU A 807 -42.56 -0.12 -30.76
CA LEU A 807 -42.43 0.11 -32.20
C LEU A 807 -42.16 -1.18 -32.98
N ARG A 808 -41.27 -2.03 -32.48
CA ARG A 808 -40.98 -3.34 -33.07
C ARG A 808 -42.21 -4.23 -33.14
N ALA A 809 -42.99 -4.30 -32.05
CA ALA A 809 -44.24 -5.06 -32.01
C ALA A 809 -45.27 -4.61 -33.06
N ARG A 810 -45.07 -3.42 -33.64
CA ARG A 810 -45.91 -2.82 -34.69
C ARG A 810 -45.25 -2.83 -36.07
N GLY A 811 -44.16 -3.59 -36.24
CA GLY A 811 -43.42 -3.70 -37.50
C GLY A 811 -42.57 -2.48 -37.86
N ILE A 812 -42.35 -1.55 -36.93
CA ILE A 812 -41.51 -0.36 -37.15
C ILE A 812 -40.12 -0.62 -36.56
N GLU A 813 -39.18 -1.01 -37.42
CA GLU A 813 -37.78 -1.22 -37.01
C GLU A 813 -37.00 0.08 -37.01
N LEU A 814 -36.34 0.40 -35.90
CA LEU A 814 -35.48 1.59 -35.79
C LEU A 814 -34.06 1.31 -36.28
N SER A 815 -33.42 2.28 -36.92
CA SER A 815 -32.01 2.21 -37.31
C SER A 815 -31.05 2.63 -36.17
N SER A 816 -31.56 3.27 -35.12
CA SER A 816 -30.82 3.67 -33.93
C SER A 816 -31.78 4.04 -32.79
N ALA A 817 -31.32 3.96 -31.53
CA ALA A 817 -32.02 4.55 -30.39
C ALA A 817 -31.62 6.02 -30.12
N ALA A 818 -30.57 6.55 -30.76
CA ALA A 818 -30.07 7.90 -30.52
C ALA A 818 -31.04 8.97 -31.04
N VAL A 819 -31.19 10.07 -30.29
CA VAL A 819 -31.96 11.26 -30.67
C VAL A 819 -31.03 12.45 -30.85
N THR A 820 -31.14 13.10 -32.00
CA THR A 820 -30.31 14.25 -32.39
C THR A 820 -31.14 15.49 -32.68
N ILE A 821 -30.46 16.64 -32.73
CA ILE A 821 -31.01 17.90 -33.22
C ILE A 821 -29.92 18.67 -33.98
N THR A 822 -30.31 19.36 -35.05
CA THR A 822 -29.40 20.24 -35.81
C THR A 822 -29.57 21.71 -35.45
N ARG A 823 -28.56 22.56 -35.72
CA ARG A 823 -28.71 24.01 -35.54
C ARG A 823 -29.81 24.57 -36.42
N GLN A 824 -29.97 24.04 -37.64
CA GLN A 824 -31.06 24.42 -38.53
C GLN A 824 -32.44 24.15 -37.89
N GLU A 825 -32.65 22.96 -37.34
CA GLU A 825 -33.91 22.61 -36.66
C GLU A 825 -34.16 23.43 -35.40
N LEU A 826 -33.13 23.66 -34.58
CA LEU A 826 -33.22 24.53 -33.42
C LEU A 826 -33.64 25.96 -33.82
N SER A 827 -33.02 26.49 -34.89
CA SER A 827 -33.36 27.82 -35.42
C SER A 827 -34.78 27.89 -36.00
N HIS A 828 -35.22 26.84 -36.70
CA HIS A 828 -36.57 26.74 -37.26
C HIS A 828 -37.63 26.58 -36.16
N ALA A 829 -37.32 25.84 -35.09
CA ALA A 829 -38.20 25.68 -33.94
C ALA A 829 -38.34 26.98 -33.15
N ALA A 830 -37.28 27.80 -33.08
CA ALA A 830 -37.30 29.13 -32.46
C ALA A 830 -37.96 30.22 -33.33
N ARG A 831 -37.87 30.13 -34.67
CA ARG A 831 -38.40 31.13 -35.64
C ARG A 831 -39.76 30.79 -36.24
N SER A 832 -40.42 29.74 -35.77
CA SER A 832 -41.68 29.24 -36.31
C SER A 832 -42.84 30.26 -36.19
N PRO A 833 -43.86 30.25 -37.09
CA PRO A 833 -45.15 30.94 -36.89
C PRO A 833 -45.85 30.61 -35.55
N LYS A 834 -45.39 29.54 -34.86
CA LYS A 834 -45.80 29.17 -33.50
C LYS A 834 -45.40 30.19 -32.42
N ALA A 835 -44.34 30.98 -32.65
CA ALA A 835 -43.93 32.05 -31.74
C ALA A 835 -45.00 33.16 -31.68
N GLN A 836 -45.59 33.53 -32.83
CA GLN A 836 -46.67 34.51 -32.93
C GLN A 836 -47.99 34.03 -32.29
N ARG A 837 -48.18 32.71 -32.11
CA ARG A 837 -49.38 32.10 -31.49
C ARG A 837 -49.17 31.66 -30.03
N GLY A 838 -48.05 32.03 -29.40
CA GLY A 838 -47.73 31.67 -28.02
C GLY A 838 -47.57 30.15 -27.78
N ALA A 839 -47.23 29.40 -28.83
CA ALA A 839 -47.13 27.94 -28.84
C ALA A 839 -45.68 27.43 -28.98
N ALA A 840 -44.68 28.31 -29.07
CA ALA A 840 -43.26 27.94 -29.03
C ALA A 840 -42.81 27.64 -27.58
N LEU A 841 -41.84 26.74 -27.41
CA LEU A 841 -41.20 26.52 -26.10
C LEU A 841 -40.37 27.74 -25.68
N ASP A 842 -40.37 28.04 -24.38
CA ASP A 842 -39.49 29.05 -23.81
C ASP A 842 -38.07 28.51 -23.56
N ASP A 843 -37.16 29.42 -23.17
CA ASP A 843 -35.76 29.08 -22.95
C ASP A 843 -35.54 28.10 -21.79
N ALA A 844 -36.41 28.12 -20.77
CA ALA A 844 -36.32 27.21 -19.62
C ALA A 844 -36.65 25.77 -20.02
N ASP A 845 -37.70 25.57 -20.82
CA ASP A 845 -38.06 24.26 -21.35
C ASP A 845 -37.08 23.78 -22.42
N TRP A 846 -36.53 24.69 -23.23
CA TRP A 846 -35.44 24.36 -24.16
C TRP A 846 -34.18 23.89 -23.42
N ASP A 847 -33.85 24.44 -22.25
CA ASP A 847 -32.70 24.00 -21.47
C ASP A 847 -32.88 22.59 -20.88
N ARG A 848 -34.11 22.09 -20.80
CA ARG A 848 -34.48 20.79 -20.21
C ARG A 848 -34.59 19.63 -21.21
N ILE A 849 -34.32 19.84 -22.50
CA ILE A 849 -34.52 18.82 -23.55
C ILE A 849 -33.90 17.44 -23.21
N PRO A 850 -32.64 17.33 -22.76
CA PRO A 850 -32.07 16.02 -22.41
C PRO A 850 -32.81 15.34 -21.25
N ALA A 851 -33.22 16.10 -20.23
CA ALA A 851 -34.00 15.59 -19.10
C ALA A 851 -35.40 15.15 -19.52
N ILE A 852 -36.06 15.90 -20.41
CA ILE A 852 -37.37 15.57 -20.96
C ILE A 852 -37.34 14.28 -21.77
N LEU A 853 -36.27 14.04 -22.55
CA LEU A 853 -36.12 12.82 -23.33
C LEU A 853 -35.77 11.61 -22.45
N ALA A 854 -35.03 11.82 -21.36
CA ALA A 854 -34.70 10.77 -20.41
C ALA A 854 -35.91 10.30 -19.59
N ASP A 855 -36.79 11.23 -19.20
CA ASP A 855 -38.00 10.96 -18.42
C ASP A 855 -39.23 11.72 -18.96
N PRO A 856 -39.81 11.29 -20.10
CA PRO A 856 -41.01 11.90 -20.66
C PRO A 856 -42.26 11.47 -19.87
N GLU A 857 -43.24 12.36 -19.77
CA GLU A 857 -44.52 12.06 -19.10
C GLU A 857 -45.32 10.99 -19.88
N ALA A 858 -45.30 11.09 -21.20
CA ALA A 858 -45.84 10.09 -22.11
C ALA A 858 -45.15 10.17 -23.47
N VAL A 859 -45.08 9.04 -24.18
CA VAL A 859 -44.62 8.97 -25.57
C VAL A 859 -45.77 8.50 -26.45
N LEU A 860 -46.12 9.29 -27.46
CA LEU A 860 -47.17 8.98 -28.42
C LEU A 860 -46.57 8.78 -29.82
N LEU A 861 -47.16 7.89 -30.62
CA LEU A 861 -46.89 7.72 -32.04
C LEU A 861 -47.92 8.52 -32.84
N ASP A 862 -47.46 9.43 -33.69
CA ASP A 862 -48.28 10.11 -34.68
C ASP A 862 -48.41 9.23 -35.94
N THR A 863 -49.61 8.77 -36.21
CA THR A 863 -49.93 7.92 -37.37
C THR A 863 -50.57 8.70 -38.53
N SER A 864 -50.58 10.04 -38.47
CA SER A 864 -51.17 10.88 -39.53
C SER A 864 -50.41 10.83 -40.85
N ASP A 865 -49.12 10.50 -40.82
CA ASP A 865 -48.26 10.32 -41.99
C ASP A 865 -47.64 8.91 -41.92
N SER A 866 -48.26 7.96 -42.61
CA SER A 866 -47.85 6.55 -42.62
C SER A 866 -46.46 6.33 -43.23
N ASP A 867 -46.01 7.24 -44.10
CA ASP A 867 -44.68 7.17 -44.72
C ASP A 867 -43.59 7.79 -43.83
N ARG A 868 -43.97 8.65 -42.87
CA ARG A 868 -43.03 9.38 -42.00
C ARG A 868 -43.51 9.45 -40.56
N PRO A 869 -43.55 8.30 -39.85
CA PRO A 869 -43.97 8.26 -38.45
C PRO A 869 -43.12 9.18 -37.56
N ALA A 870 -43.77 9.82 -36.60
CA ALA A 870 -43.12 10.69 -35.63
C ALA A 870 -43.53 10.30 -34.21
N LEU A 871 -42.57 10.34 -33.29
CA LEU A 871 -42.80 10.19 -31.86
C LEU A 871 -43.00 11.55 -31.22
N LEU A 872 -44.01 11.67 -30.36
CA LEU A 872 -44.25 12.83 -29.52
C LEU A 872 -43.84 12.50 -28.09
N ALA A 873 -42.73 13.05 -27.62
CA ALA A 873 -42.39 13.07 -26.20
C ALA A 873 -43.14 14.24 -25.53
N VAL A 874 -44.06 13.91 -24.63
CA VAL A 874 -44.93 14.85 -23.92
C VAL A 874 -44.35 15.13 -22.54
N PHE A 875 -44.40 16.38 -22.09
CA PHE A 875 -43.90 16.79 -20.78
C PHE A 875 -44.74 17.90 -20.14
N THR A 876 -44.57 18.09 -18.84
CA THR A 876 -45.16 19.22 -18.10
C THR A 876 -44.21 20.43 -18.14
N PRO A 877 -44.64 21.55 -18.74
CA PRO A 877 -43.81 22.73 -18.93
C PRO A 877 -43.58 23.54 -17.66
N SER A 878 -42.48 24.28 -17.63
CA SER A 878 -42.08 25.13 -16.49
C SER A 878 -43.03 26.34 -16.39
N GLY A 879 -43.90 26.39 -15.38
CA GLY A 879 -44.75 27.56 -15.10
C GLY A 879 -45.94 27.78 -16.04
N ARG A 880 -46.46 26.75 -16.74
CA ARG A 880 -47.67 26.84 -17.57
C ARG A 880 -48.70 25.76 -17.24
N ASP A 881 -49.74 26.12 -16.49
CA ASP A 881 -50.68 25.16 -15.89
C ASP A 881 -51.79 24.64 -16.82
N LYS A 882 -51.92 25.15 -18.06
CA LYS A 882 -53.03 24.79 -18.97
C LYS A 882 -52.60 24.14 -20.29
N LYS A 883 -51.30 23.97 -20.51
CA LYS A 883 -50.74 23.39 -21.76
C LYS A 883 -49.70 22.33 -21.41
N LYS A 884 -49.56 21.33 -22.29
CA LYS A 884 -48.46 20.35 -22.25
C LYS A 884 -47.37 20.76 -23.24
N GLY A 885 -46.13 20.44 -22.92
CA GLY A 885 -45.03 20.52 -23.87
C GLY A 885 -45.01 19.28 -24.76
N LYS A 886 -44.67 19.44 -26.04
CA LYS A 886 -44.43 18.33 -26.96
C LYS A 886 -43.13 18.49 -27.74
N LEU A 887 -42.38 17.41 -27.86
CA LEU A 887 -41.21 17.28 -28.74
C LEU A 887 -41.52 16.23 -29.80
N ALA A 888 -41.47 16.64 -31.07
CA ALA A 888 -41.70 15.76 -32.21
C ALA A 888 -40.36 15.22 -32.74
N VAL A 889 -40.11 13.94 -32.49
CA VAL A 889 -38.94 13.19 -32.96
C VAL A 889 -39.35 12.38 -34.18
N ARG A 890 -38.80 12.71 -35.36
CA ARG A 890 -38.99 11.85 -36.54
C ARG A 890 -38.06 10.66 -36.43
N ILE A 891 -38.62 9.46 -36.53
CA ILE A 891 -37.85 8.23 -36.49
C ILE A 891 -37.28 7.90 -37.86
N ASN A 892 -36.13 7.21 -37.89
CA ASN A 892 -35.50 6.74 -39.13
C ASN A 892 -35.28 7.84 -40.19
N PHE A 893 -35.09 9.09 -39.75
CA PHE A 893 -34.95 10.24 -40.62
C PHE A 893 -33.64 10.15 -41.39
N ARG A 894 -33.74 10.16 -42.72
CA ARG A 894 -32.59 10.14 -43.63
C ARG A 894 -32.12 11.57 -43.86
N GLU A 895 -30.91 11.87 -43.41
CA GLU A 895 -30.27 13.16 -43.59
C GLU A 895 -28.98 13.01 -44.39
N ILE A 896 -28.73 13.96 -45.29
CA ILE A 896 -27.48 14.00 -46.05
C ILE A 896 -26.50 14.87 -45.28
N VAL A 897 -25.53 14.23 -44.64
CA VAL A 897 -24.49 14.92 -43.88
C VAL A 897 -23.28 15.15 -44.78
N LYS A 898 -22.79 16.39 -44.85
CA LYS A 898 -21.50 16.70 -45.47
C LYS A 898 -20.40 16.46 -44.45
N ALA A 899 -19.65 15.38 -44.62
CA ALA A 899 -18.44 15.10 -43.85
C ALA A 899 -17.25 15.06 -44.81
N ARG A 900 -16.27 15.95 -44.63
CA ARG A 900 -15.03 16.02 -45.44
C ARG A 900 -15.28 16.12 -46.96
N GLY A 901 -16.18 17.00 -47.38
CA GLY A 901 -16.47 17.25 -48.81
C GLY A 901 -17.26 16.15 -49.53
N ARG A 902 -17.54 15.00 -48.90
CA ARG A 902 -18.40 13.93 -49.45
C ARG A 902 -19.77 13.93 -48.78
N ARG A 903 -20.83 13.77 -49.58
CA ARG A 903 -22.22 13.61 -49.11
C ARG A 903 -22.40 12.17 -48.64
N ARG A 904 -22.72 11.95 -47.36
CA ARG A 904 -23.11 10.63 -46.83
C ARG A 904 -24.55 10.68 -46.33
N LEU A 905 -25.34 9.70 -46.74
CA LEU A 905 -26.69 9.49 -46.20
C LEU A 905 -26.56 8.85 -44.82
N ARG A 906 -27.10 9.48 -43.78
CA ARG A 906 -27.15 8.97 -42.41
C ARG A 906 -28.60 8.88 -41.98
N GLN A 907 -28.97 7.80 -41.31
CA GLN A 907 -30.32 7.58 -40.79
C GLN A 907 -30.29 7.70 -39.26
N SER A 908 -31.07 8.62 -38.69
CA SER A 908 -31.12 8.88 -37.23
C SER A 908 -32.51 9.34 -36.79
N ASN A 909 -32.79 9.32 -35.48
CA ASN A 909 -34.01 9.94 -34.96
C ASN A 909 -33.73 11.42 -34.66
N ALA A 910 -34.50 12.34 -35.24
CA ALA A 910 -34.21 13.77 -35.19
C ALA A 910 -35.38 14.60 -34.64
N ILE A 911 -35.10 15.55 -33.75
CA ILE A 911 -36.09 16.51 -33.24
C ILE A 911 -36.42 17.53 -34.31
N ARG A 912 -37.61 17.46 -34.89
CA ARG A 912 -38.04 18.36 -35.98
C ARG A 912 -38.87 19.53 -35.52
N SER A 913 -39.59 19.39 -34.42
CA SER A 913 -40.41 20.47 -33.89
C SER A 913 -40.63 20.33 -32.40
N ALA A 914 -40.78 21.48 -31.73
CA ALA A 914 -41.12 21.55 -30.33
C ALA A 914 -42.20 22.63 -30.11
N GLY A 915 -43.01 22.50 -29.07
CA GLY A 915 -43.97 23.55 -28.70
C GLY A 915 -45.01 23.12 -27.67
N TYR A 916 -45.88 24.04 -27.29
CA TYR A 916 -46.99 23.79 -26.39
C TYR A 916 -48.25 23.35 -27.13
N VAL A 917 -49.01 22.46 -26.50
CA VAL A 917 -50.25 21.89 -27.03
C VAL A 917 -51.27 21.71 -25.91
N THR A 918 -52.55 21.78 -26.21
CA THR A 918 -53.62 21.46 -25.26
C THR A 918 -53.76 19.95 -25.10
N LEU A 919 -54.15 19.51 -23.90
CA LEU A 919 -54.35 18.08 -23.62
C LEU A 919 -55.39 17.43 -24.55
N SER A 920 -56.42 18.17 -24.97
CA SER A 920 -57.44 17.72 -25.92
C SER A 920 -56.84 17.31 -27.27
N ASN A 921 -55.85 18.05 -27.76
CA ASN A 921 -55.24 17.79 -29.07
C ASN A 921 -54.34 16.56 -29.04
N LEU A 922 -53.83 16.17 -27.86
CA LEU A 922 -53.05 14.94 -27.67
C LEU A 922 -53.92 13.68 -27.54
N LYS A 923 -55.25 13.84 -27.41
CA LYS A 923 -56.24 12.75 -27.41
C LYS A 923 -56.90 12.53 -28.79
N ALA A 924 -56.40 13.19 -29.83
CA ALA A 924 -56.90 12.98 -31.18
C ALA A 924 -56.64 11.53 -31.64
N PRO A 925 -57.53 10.94 -32.47
CA PRO A 925 -57.47 9.51 -32.83
C PRO A 925 -56.21 9.11 -33.62
N ASN A 926 -55.50 10.08 -34.21
CA ASN A 926 -54.24 9.86 -34.92
C ASN A 926 -53.02 9.75 -33.99
N TYR A 927 -53.19 9.87 -32.67
CA TYR A 927 -52.14 9.68 -31.69
C TYR A 927 -52.33 8.39 -30.91
N MET A 928 -51.37 7.48 -31.02
CA MET A 928 -51.37 6.20 -30.29
C MET A 928 -50.37 6.26 -29.15
N LYS A 929 -50.77 5.86 -27.93
CA LYS A 929 -49.86 5.83 -26.78
C LYS A 929 -48.90 4.65 -26.88
N LEU A 930 -47.60 4.91 -26.68
CA LEU A 930 -46.55 3.88 -26.63
C LEU A 930 -46.03 3.63 -25.20
N SER A 931 -45.89 4.69 -24.39
CA SER A 931 -45.35 4.62 -23.02
C SER A 931 -45.91 5.77 -22.15
N GLY A 932 -45.96 5.56 -20.83
CA GLY A 932 -46.36 6.57 -19.83
C GLY A 932 -47.86 6.85 -19.71
N GLU A 933 -48.20 7.94 -18.99
CA GLU A 933 -49.58 8.40 -18.77
C GLU A 933 -49.71 9.91 -18.92
N LEU A 934 -50.72 10.35 -19.69
CA LEU A 934 -51.05 11.77 -19.83
C LEU A 934 -51.76 12.28 -18.55
N LYS A 935 -51.00 12.90 -17.64
CA LYS A 935 -51.52 13.44 -16.38
C LYS A 935 -52.33 14.72 -16.62
N LYS A 936 -53.43 14.90 -15.87
CA LYS A 936 -54.19 16.17 -15.88
C LYS A 936 -53.29 17.31 -15.43
N CYS A 937 -53.41 18.49 -16.05
CA CYS A 937 -52.69 19.67 -15.56
C CYS A 937 -53.26 20.07 -14.19
N SER A 938 -52.41 20.14 -13.17
CA SER A 938 -52.80 20.54 -11.81
C SER A 938 -52.53 22.04 -11.60
N PRO A 939 -53.32 22.76 -10.77
CA PRO A 939 -53.09 24.18 -10.48
C PRO A 939 -51.85 24.40 -9.60
N PRO A 940 -51.23 25.59 -9.63
CA PRO A 940 -49.96 25.85 -8.96
C PRO A 940 -50.17 25.94 -7.44
N GLY A 941 -49.50 25.07 -6.70
CA GLY A 941 -49.28 25.28 -5.27
C GLY A 941 -48.33 26.46 -5.08
N ARG A 942 -48.68 27.37 -4.17
CA ARG A 942 -47.84 28.49 -3.72
C ARG A 942 -46.45 27.99 -3.35
N ASP A 943 -45.43 28.63 -3.89
CA ASP A 943 -44.04 28.32 -3.61
C ASP A 943 -43.53 29.06 -2.36
N ALA A 944 -42.49 28.47 -1.76
CA ALA A 944 -41.59 28.99 -0.72
C ALA A 944 -42.08 29.04 0.74
N THR A 945 -41.48 28.21 1.60
CA THR A 945 -40.25 28.67 2.30
C THR A 945 -39.44 27.50 2.87
N LEU A 946 -38.13 27.68 2.74
CA LEU A 946 -37.05 27.16 3.59
C LEU A 946 -37.52 26.65 4.97
N GLU A 947 -37.25 25.38 5.26
CA GLU A 947 -36.82 24.94 6.58
C GLU A 947 -36.02 23.65 6.43
N ALA A 948 -34.72 23.85 6.22
CA ALA A 948 -33.70 22.88 6.55
C ALA A 948 -33.16 23.27 7.95
N VAL A 949 -33.31 22.36 8.90
CA VAL A 949 -32.33 22.05 9.95
C VAL A 949 -32.13 20.55 9.91
#